data_AF-A0A3L6QCE4-F1
#
_entry.id   AF-A0A3L6QCE4-F1
#
_cell.length_a   1.000
_cell.length_b   1.000
_cell.length_c   1.000
_cell.angle_alpha   90.00
_cell.angle_beta   90.00
_cell.angle_gamma   90.00
#
_symmetry.space_group_name_H-M   'P 1'
#
loop_
_entity.id
_entity.type
_entity.pdbx_description
1 polymer ?
#
loop_
_entity_poly.entity_id
_entity_poly.type
_entity_poly.pdbx_seq_one_letter_code
_entity_poly.pdbx_strand_id
1 'polypeptide(L)'
;MAREAMSSSAAACALQHLPWAPIYTAIKGGCSRPTILPGFLLSSCLATSPPGDGRRLRFSPFGFGPSAPAVGRVFGTVDLPPAEIMSRALARCPVPPFLRLRSTVCDDGYWMGRLDHQDWLAPNEVLKVFANIRDPSLITSVFNKACNRRDYKPSEALYSLMIDKLACARRFSDVEELLARARTEKFRFSDEFFYRLIKMYGNVAEHLQKAIDTLFAMPGYNCWPSTKTFNYVLHMLVCKRQYEVVHEIYSSAFKLGVTLDTCSFNILVKGLCQFGKFDEAISLLHEMPKQGCQPNVTTYSTLMHFLCQRYQVDKAFELFERMQKQDIAADTVVYNILISGLCKEERVTEAFSLFKSMTSKGCYPNSGTYQVLLDGLISSAKFMEAKNLVSIMSTEGVRPSFQSYKLLIDGLCSDDCLDDAHHVLKQMVGQGMDFADSRRKPNFTGKIAVAAALTVMCIIVLKQSPGFRGTSVFSRHEIGVTHVLVTGGAGFIGSHATLRLLKDNYRVTIVDNLSRGNMGAVNKIFSENAFDAVMHFAAVAYVGESTMEPLRYYHNITSNTLTVLEAMAAHNVNTLIYSSTCATYGEPDTMPIVETTTQNPINPYGKAKKMAEDIILDFTKSKKSNMAVMILRYFNVIGSDPEGRLGEAPRPELREHGRISGACFDAALGIISGLKIRGSDYPTTDGTCIRDYIDVTDLVDAHVKALDKAQPGKVGIYNVGTGQGRSVKEFVEACKKATGASIKVEYLARRPGDYAEVYSDPSKIHRELNWTAQYTDLGQSLAQAWKWQKAHPKGYGSA
;
A
#
# COMPACT_ATOMS: atom_id res chain seq x y z
N MET A 1 48.34 52.83 4.75
CA MET A 1 47.94 53.48 6.01
C MET A 1 47.26 54.79 5.66
N ALA A 2 46.02 54.98 6.16
CA ALA A 2 45.16 56.19 6.07
C ALA A 2 44.90 56.75 4.65
N ARG A 3 43.76 57.32 4.26
CA ARG A 3 42.32 57.40 4.61
C ARG A 3 41.78 58.43 3.58
N GLU A 4 40.47 58.43 3.33
CA GLU A 4 39.69 59.36 2.44
C GLU A 4 39.70 59.00 0.94
N ALA A 5 38.59 58.96 0.19
CA ALA A 5 37.16 59.19 0.42
C ALA A 5 36.36 58.41 -0.67
N MET A 6 35.23 57.76 -0.34
CA MET A 6 33.83 58.11 -0.76
C MET A 6 33.71 58.79 -2.14
N SER A 7 32.83 58.43 -3.10
CA SER A 7 31.48 57.85 -3.10
C SER A 7 31.19 57.28 -4.52
N SER A 8 30.32 56.30 -4.74
CA SER A 8 28.86 56.49 -4.89
C SER A 8 28.14 55.14 -5.15
N SER A 9 26.81 55.15 -5.00
CA SER A 9 25.81 54.08 -5.20
C SER A 9 25.42 53.25 -3.97
N ALA A 10 24.65 53.89 -3.08
CA ALA A 10 23.68 53.25 -2.21
C ALA A 10 22.26 53.54 -2.73
N ALA A 11 21.42 52.51 -2.80
CA ALA A 11 19.96 52.58 -2.72
C ALA A 11 19.45 51.22 -2.24
N ALA A 12 19.56 50.98 -0.93
CA ALA A 12 18.91 49.86 -0.24
C ALA A 12 17.63 50.39 0.44
N CYS A 13 16.53 49.66 0.23
CA CYS A 13 15.17 50.03 0.58
C CYS A 13 14.87 49.86 2.09
N ALA A 14 14.29 50.91 2.67
CA ALA A 14 13.61 50.99 3.98
C ALA A 14 12.26 50.24 3.93
N LEU A 15 11.45 49.95 4.96
CA LEU A 15 11.40 50.10 6.43
C LEU A 15 10.19 49.25 6.90
N GLN A 16 10.22 48.86 8.17
CA GLN A 16 9.09 48.75 9.12
C GLN A 16 8.09 47.57 9.14
N HIS A 17 8.16 46.89 10.30
CA HIS A 17 7.12 46.19 11.06
C HIS A 17 5.86 47.02 11.35
N LEU A 18 4.67 46.37 11.31
CA LEU A 18 3.61 46.26 12.37
C LEU A 18 2.22 45.87 11.77
N PRO A 19 1.23 45.43 12.60
CA PRO A 19 0.30 44.33 12.31
C PRO A 19 -1.17 44.75 12.20
N TRP A 20 -2.06 43.79 11.88
CA TRP A 20 -3.51 43.92 12.08
C TRP A 20 -4.09 42.72 12.84
N ALA A 21 -4.72 43.01 13.99
CA ALA A 21 -5.62 42.15 14.76
C ALA A 21 -7.09 42.36 14.32
N PRO A 22 -8.05 41.56 14.83
CA PRO A 22 -8.95 42.08 15.87
C PRO A 22 -9.19 41.05 17.01
N ILE A 23 -8.89 41.39 18.28
CA ILE A 23 -9.76 41.92 19.36
C ILE A 23 -10.95 41.00 19.73
N TYR A 24 -10.91 40.38 20.92
CA TYR A 24 -11.82 40.67 22.06
C TYR A 24 -11.22 40.18 23.40
N THR A 25 -10.78 41.17 24.18
CA THR A 25 -10.79 41.40 25.65
C THR A 25 -10.44 40.34 26.71
N ALA A 26 -9.59 40.82 27.62
CA ALA A 26 -9.04 40.20 28.82
C ALA A 26 -9.92 40.37 30.08
N ILE A 27 -9.71 39.51 31.09
CA ILE A 27 -9.71 39.91 32.51
C ILE A 27 -8.53 39.22 33.23
N LYS A 28 -7.71 40.05 33.89
CA LYS A 28 -6.58 39.70 34.76
C LYS A 28 -7.07 39.22 36.13
N GLY A 29 -6.28 38.36 36.77
CA GLY A 29 -6.28 38.17 38.22
C GLY A 29 -5.09 37.32 38.65
N GLY A 30 -4.00 37.96 39.07
CA GLY A 30 -2.84 37.29 39.67
C GLY A 30 -2.97 37.18 41.19
N CYS A 31 -2.23 36.25 41.81
CA CYS A 31 -1.47 36.48 43.05
C CYS A 31 -0.78 35.21 43.60
N SER A 32 0.52 35.36 43.87
CA SER A 32 1.31 34.89 45.03
C SER A 32 1.39 33.41 45.46
N ARG A 33 2.62 32.90 45.39
CA ARG A 33 3.32 32.09 46.42
C ARG A 33 3.34 32.84 47.79
N PRO A 34 3.57 32.20 48.97
CA PRO A 34 4.68 31.26 49.20
C PRO A 34 4.49 30.10 50.20
N THR A 35 5.47 29.22 50.10
CA THR A 35 5.89 28.07 50.91
C THR A 35 6.39 28.45 52.31
N ILE A 36 6.06 27.66 53.35
CA ILE A 36 6.85 27.48 54.58
C ILE A 36 6.68 26.01 55.09
N LEU A 37 7.82 25.34 55.32
CA LEU A 37 8.11 24.04 56.01
C LEU A 37 7.80 24.14 57.54
N PRO A 38 7.92 23.10 58.44
CA PRO A 38 8.86 21.97 58.40
C PRO A 38 8.44 20.60 59.01
N GLY A 39 9.20 19.56 58.60
CA GLY A 39 9.86 18.56 59.49
C GLY A 39 9.05 17.50 60.23
N PHE A 40 9.44 16.22 60.12
CA PHE A 40 10.02 15.40 61.19
C PHE A 40 10.19 13.90 60.79
N LEU A 41 11.45 13.45 60.83
CA LEU A 41 12.03 12.21 61.41
C LEU A 41 11.65 10.76 61.00
N LEU A 42 12.72 9.93 61.12
CA LEU A 42 12.86 8.46 61.32
C LEU A 42 12.79 7.58 60.06
N SER A 43 13.55 6.50 59.89
CA SER A 43 14.69 5.89 60.60
C SER A 43 15.20 4.75 59.71
N SER A 44 16.52 4.62 59.61
CA SER A 44 17.26 3.46 59.12
C SER A 44 17.02 2.18 59.94
N CYS A 45 17.15 1.00 59.31
CA CYS A 45 17.86 -0.17 59.89
C CYS A 45 18.26 -1.18 58.80
N LEU A 46 19.55 -1.53 58.83
CA LEU A 46 20.27 -2.58 58.10
C LEU A 46 20.42 -3.83 58.99
N ALA A 47 20.47 -5.02 58.40
CA ALA A 47 21.29 -6.20 58.81
C ALA A 47 21.04 -7.35 57.79
N THR A 48 21.95 -7.75 56.89
CA THR A 48 23.14 -8.63 57.02
C THR A 48 22.89 -10.04 57.60
N SER A 49 22.80 -11.04 56.70
CA SER A 49 23.55 -12.33 56.53
C SER A 49 24.08 -13.09 57.78
N PRO A 50 24.38 -14.44 57.77
CA PRO A 50 25.13 -15.14 56.70
C PRO A 50 24.86 -16.70 56.61
N PRO A 51 25.77 -17.61 56.13
CA PRO A 51 25.43 -18.68 55.16
C PRO A 51 25.80 -20.11 55.63
N GLY A 52 25.60 -21.15 54.80
CA GLY A 52 26.07 -22.51 55.13
C GLY A 52 25.88 -23.59 54.06
N ASP A 53 26.93 -23.76 53.24
CA ASP A 53 27.61 -25.00 52.83
C ASP A 53 26.92 -26.20 52.12
N GLY A 54 27.37 -26.43 50.87
CA GLY A 54 27.92 -27.68 50.30
C GLY A 54 27.24 -29.05 50.43
N ARG A 55 26.86 -29.66 49.29
CA ARG A 55 27.38 -30.98 48.79
C ARG A 55 26.80 -31.38 47.42
N ARG A 56 27.68 -31.99 46.61
CA ARG A 56 27.40 -32.69 45.34
C ARG A 56 26.65 -34.01 45.59
N LEU A 57 25.85 -34.48 44.62
CA LEU A 57 25.85 -35.87 44.12
C LEU A 57 25.01 -36.03 42.83
N ARG A 58 25.27 -37.13 42.12
CA ARG A 58 25.00 -37.42 40.70
C ARG A 58 23.78 -38.37 40.48
N PHE A 59 23.24 -38.30 39.26
CA PHE A 59 22.60 -39.32 38.40
C PHE A 59 21.17 -39.90 38.68
N SER A 60 20.29 -39.62 37.68
CA SER A 60 19.36 -40.50 36.90
C SER A 60 18.01 -40.97 37.51
N PRO A 61 17.07 -41.57 36.73
CA PRO A 61 15.90 -40.90 36.14
C PRO A 61 14.52 -41.54 36.51
N PHE A 62 13.43 -40.98 35.96
CA PHE A 62 12.02 -41.45 35.93
C PHE A 62 11.08 -41.05 37.07
N GLY A 63 9.87 -40.58 36.67
CA GLY A 63 8.68 -40.54 37.52
C GLY A 63 7.65 -39.48 37.12
N PHE A 64 6.70 -39.84 36.26
CA PHE A 64 5.48 -39.06 35.99
C PHE A 64 4.57 -39.04 37.24
N GLY A 65 3.94 -37.89 37.51
CA GLY A 65 2.83 -37.75 38.47
C GLY A 65 2.39 -36.28 38.64
N PRO A 66 1.08 -35.95 38.53
CA PRO A 66 0.61 -34.58 38.29
C PRO A 66 0.24 -33.79 39.56
N SER A 67 0.00 -32.49 39.36
CA SER A 67 -0.83 -31.54 40.15
C SER A 67 -0.12 -30.45 40.98
N ALA A 68 -0.27 -29.20 40.52
CA ALA A 68 -0.82 -28.02 41.22
C ALA A 68 -0.12 -26.70 40.78
N PRO A 69 -0.85 -25.58 40.67
CA PRO A 69 -0.48 -24.46 39.80
C PRO A 69 0.40 -23.42 40.50
N ALA A 70 1.48 -23.01 39.84
CA ALA A 70 2.28 -21.85 40.25
C ALA A 70 1.73 -20.59 39.57
N VAL A 71 1.30 -19.65 40.41
CA VAL A 71 0.92 -18.28 40.06
C VAL A 71 2.18 -17.53 39.61
N GLY A 72 2.32 -17.30 38.30
CA GLY A 72 3.40 -16.52 37.68
C GLY A 72 2.81 -15.37 36.86
N ARG A 73 3.20 -14.14 37.21
CA ARG A 73 2.70 -12.87 36.67
C ARG A 73 2.77 -12.79 35.14
N VAL A 74 1.63 -12.50 34.52
CA VAL A 74 1.49 -12.11 33.11
C VAL A 74 1.91 -10.64 32.96
N PHE A 75 2.96 -10.37 32.20
CA PHE A 75 3.25 -9.05 31.64
C PHE A 75 3.07 -9.12 30.12
N GLY A 76 1.98 -8.49 29.65
CA GLY A 76 1.83 -7.79 28.37
C GLY A 76 2.26 -8.48 27.08
N THR A 77 1.49 -9.47 26.62
CA THR A 77 1.38 -9.71 25.17
C THR A 77 0.55 -8.59 24.56
N VAL A 78 1.03 -8.01 23.46
CA VAL A 78 0.23 -7.13 22.61
C VAL A 78 -0.96 -7.95 22.11
N ASP A 79 -2.14 -7.66 22.63
CA ASP A 79 -3.40 -8.27 22.21
C ASP A 79 -3.64 -7.93 20.72
N LEU A 80 -3.43 -8.93 19.86
CA LEU A 80 -4.19 -9.03 18.62
C LEU A 80 -5.68 -9.05 18.99
N PRO A 81 -6.57 -8.39 18.22
CA PRO A 81 -7.97 -8.32 18.59
C PRO A 81 -8.54 -9.73 18.78
N PRO A 82 -9.47 -9.94 19.73
CA PRO A 82 -10.05 -11.25 19.98
C PRO A 82 -10.62 -11.84 18.70
N ALA A 83 -10.45 -13.16 18.52
CA ALA A 83 -10.89 -13.94 17.35
C ALA A 83 -12.37 -13.73 16.98
N GLU A 84 -13.19 -13.17 17.88
CA GLU A 84 -14.56 -12.75 17.59
C GLU A 84 -14.67 -11.60 16.57
N ILE A 85 -13.71 -10.67 16.51
CA ILE A 85 -13.76 -9.52 15.58
C ILE A 85 -13.43 -9.95 14.14
N MET A 86 -12.57 -10.96 13.97
CA MET A 86 -12.31 -11.59 12.66
C MET A 86 -13.48 -12.46 12.19
N SER A 87 -14.23 -13.08 13.10
CA SER A 87 -15.40 -13.91 12.75
C SER A 87 -16.53 -13.10 12.10
N ARG A 88 -16.69 -11.82 12.47
CA ARG A 88 -17.70 -10.93 11.88
C ARG A 88 -17.28 -10.38 10.50
N ALA A 89 -15.99 -10.26 10.22
CA ALA A 89 -15.47 -9.80 8.93
C ALA A 89 -15.52 -10.90 7.84
N LEU A 90 -15.47 -12.18 8.24
CA LEU A 90 -15.53 -13.34 7.33
C LEU A 90 -16.96 -13.81 7.01
N ALA A 91 -17.99 -13.28 7.66
CA ALA A 91 -19.39 -13.68 7.47
C ALA A 91 -20.09 -12.99 6.28
N ARG A 92 -19.38 -12.23 5.44
CA ARG A 92 -19.91 -11.66 4.19
C ARG A 92 -19.11 -12.17 3.00
N CYS A 93 -19.47 -13.33 2.47
CA CYS A 93 -18.99 -13.75 1.16
C CYS A 93 -19.35 -12.68 0.12
N PRO A 94 -18.36 -12.14 -0.64
CA PRO A 94 -18.65 -11.23 -1.73
C PRO A 94 -19.23 -12.04 -2.89
N VAL A 95 -20.56 -12.18 -2.92
CA VAL A 95 -21.26 -12.56 -4.16
C VAL A 95 -20.89 -11.52 -5.24
N PRO A 96 -20.40 -11.93 -6.42
CA PRO A 96 -20.04 -11.02 -7.51
C PRO A 96 -21.16 -10.00 -7.80
N PRO A 97 -20.86 -8.71 -8.01
CA PRO A 97 -21.87 -7.67 -8.16
C PRO A 97 -22.90 -7.95 -9.27
N PHE A 98 -22.49 -8.63 -10.35
CA PHE A 98 -23.36 -8.99 -11.47
C PHE A 98 -24.40 -10.09 -11.15
N LEU A 99 -24.27 -10.79 -10.01
CA LEU A 99 -25.25 -11.77 -9.54
C LEU A 99 -26.24 -11.19 -8.53
N ARG A 100 -26.08 -9.92 -8.12
CA ARG A 100 -26.99 -9.23 -7.19
C ARG A 100 -28.04 -8.41 -7.94
N LEU A 101 -29.28 -8.89 -7.96
CA LEU A 101 -30.43 -8.06 -8.33
C LEU A 101 -30.83 -7.18 -7.13
N ARG A 102 -31.13 -5.89 -7.41
CA ARG A 102 -31.68 -4.95 -6.42
C ARG A 102 -33.17 -5.22 -6.17
N SER A 103 -33.49 -5.23 -4.87
CA SER A 103 -34.80 -5.01 -4.23
C SER A 103 -35.86 -6.12 -4.29
N THR A 104 -36.41 -6.41 -3.09
CA THR A 104 -37.81 -6.72 -2.77
C THR A 104 -38.61 -7.59 -3.76
N VAL A 105 -39.10 -8.74 -3.27
CA VAL A 105 -40.06 -9.68 -3.91
C VAL A 105 -39.47 -10.91 -4.66
N CYS A 106 -38.35 -11.49 -4.22
CA CYS A 106 -38.02 -12.87 -4.63
C CYS A 106 -37.72 -13.73 -3.40
N ASP A 107 -38.66 -14.61 -3.05
CA ASP A 107 -38.45 -15.70 -2.09
C ASP A 107 -37.70 -16.87 -2.74
N ASP A 108 -37.34 -17.88 -1.96
CA ASP A 108 -36.65 -19.07 -2.49
C ASP A 108 -37.54 -19.83 -3.49
N GLY A 109 -38.87 -19.73 -3.35
CA GLY A 109 -39.87 -20.31 -4.27
C GLY A 109 -39.75 -19.77 -5.70
N TYR A 110 -39.60 -18.46 -5.86
CA TYR A 110 -39.38 -17.82 -7.16
C TYR A 110 -38.15 -18.37 -7.88
N TRP A 111 -37.03 -18.50 -7.16
CA TRP A 111 -35.78 -19.00 -7.75
C TRP A 111 -35.85 -20.48 -8.09
N MET A 112 -36.51 -21.29 -7.25
CA MET A 112 -36.75 -22.70 -7.51
C MET A 112 -37.64 -22.93 -8.73
N GLY A 113 -38.66 -22.09 -8.95
CA GLY A 113 -39.55 -22.16 -10.10
C GLY A 113 -38.83 -21.92 -11.45
N ARG A 114 -37.70 -21.20 -11.45
CA ARG A 114 -36.90 -21.01 -12.67
C ARG A 114 -36.25 -22.30 -13.19
N LEU A 115 -36.13 -23.34 -12.35
CA LEU A 115 -35.65 -24.66 -12.78
C LEU A 115 -36.72 -25.48 -13.50
N ASP A 116 -38.00 -25.08 -13.40
CA ASP A 116 -39.14 -25.75 -14.04
C ASP A 116 -39.43 -25.25 -15.47
N HIS A 117 -38.66 -24.27 -15.95
CA HIS A 117 -38.81 -23.75 -17.31
C HIS A 117 -38.51 -24.85 -18.35
N GLN A 118 -39.34 -24.97 -19.38
CA GLN A 118 -39.25 -26.05 -20.37
C GLN A 118 -38.07 -25.91 -21.34
N ASP A 119 -37.46 -24.74 -21.41
CA ASP A 119 -36.33 -24.44 -22.30
C ASP A 119 -34.97 -24.90 -21.74
N TRP A 120 -33.96 -24.92 -22.62
CA TRP A 120 -32.58 -25.25 -22.29
C TRP A 120 -32.03 -24.37 -21.16
N LEU A 121 -31.59 -25.00 -20.07
CA LEU A 121 -31.09 -24.30 -18.89
C LEU A 121 -29.60 -23.98 -19.00
N ALA A 122 -29.27 -22.75 -19.37
CA ALA A 122 -27.88 -22.29 -19.46
C ALA A 122 -27.16 -22.38 -18.09
N PRO A 123 -25.89 -22.84 -18.02
CA PRO A 123 -25.17 -22.99 -16.74
C PRO A 123 -25.10 -21.72 -15.88
N ASN A 124 -25.05 -20.55 -16.50
CA ASN A 124 -25.03 -19.26 -15.80
C ASN A 124 -26.37 -18.94 -15.10
N GLU A 125 -27.49 -19.42 -15.64
CA GLU A 125 -28.80 -19.23 -14.98
C GLU A 125 -28.92 -20.12 -13.75
N VAL A 126 -28.35 -21.34 -13.78
CA VAL A 126 -28.26 -22.19 -12.59
C VAL A 126 -27.40 -21.53 -11.52
N LEU A 127 -26.23 -20.99 -11.88
CA LEU A 127 -25.39 -20.24 -10.93
C LEU A 127 -26.14 -19.06 -10.29
N LYS A 128 -26.97 -18.33 -11.05
CA LYS A 128 -27.82 -17.25 -10.51
C LYS A 128 -28.85 -17.77 -9.51
N VAL A 129 -29.51 -18.90 -9.80
CA VAL A 129 -30.46 -19.54 -8.86
C VAL A 129 -29.76 -19.83 -7.54
N PHE A 130 -28.65 -20.58 -7.56
CA PHE A 130 -27.94 -20.95 -6.34
C PHE A 130 -27.31 -19.77 -5.61
N ALA A 131 -26.87 -18.72 -6.33
CA ALA A 131 -26.35 -17.50 -5.72
C ALA A 131 -27.42 -16.78 -4.89
N ASN A 132 -28.70 -16.86 -5.29
CA ASN A 132 -29.80 -16.12 -4.69
C ASN A 132 -30.66 -16.93 -3.71
N ILE A 133 -30.46 -18.25 -3.58
CA ILE A 133 -31.07 -19.06 -2.50
C ILE A 133 -30.68 -18.48 -1.14
N ARG A 134 -31.67 -18.18 -0.30
CA ARG A 134 -31.51 -17.62 1.04
C ARG A 134 -31.40 -18.71 2.09
N ASP A 135 -32.26 -19.72 2.05
CA ASP A 135 -32.19 -20.87 2.96
C ASP A 135 -31.19 -21.92 2.46
N PRO A 136 -30.04 -22.12 3.15
CA PRO A 136 -29.04 -23.11 2.79
C PRO A 136 -29.58 -24.56 2.84
N SER A 137 -30.67 -24.83 3.56
CA SER A 137 -31.28 -26.16 3.64
C SER A 137 -31.78 -26.69 2.32
N LEU A 138 -32.17 -25.77 1.42
CA LEU A 138 -32.77 -26.10 0.14
C LEU A 138 -31.71 -26.47 -0.90
N ILE A 139 -30.43 -26.15 -0.67
CA ILE A 139 -29.36 -26.29 -1.69
C ILE A 139 -29.30 -27.72 -2.23
N THR A 140 -29.28 -28.75 -1.37
CA THR A 140 -29.19 -30.15 -1.81
C THR A 140 -30.44 -30.58 -2.59
N SER A 141 -31.63 -30.20 -2.14
CA SER A 141 -32.90 -30.50 -2.81
C SER A 141 -32.98 -29.85 -4.20
N VAL A 142 -32.61 -28.56 -4.28
CA VAL A 142 -32.59 -27.79 -5.53
C VAL A 142 -31.52 -28.33 -6.47
N PHE A 143 -30.38 -28.79 -5.96
CA PHE A 143 -29.33 -29.42 -6.74
C PHE A 143 -29.77 -30.75 -7.35
N ASN A 144 -30.46 -31.59 -6.58
CA ASN A 144 -31.07 -32.83 -7.09
C ASN A 144 -32.03 -32.54 -8.24
N LYS A 145 -32.89 -31.54 -8.08
CA LYS A 145 -33.84 -31.12 -9.11
C LYS A 145 -33.14 -30.64 -10.39
N ALA A 146 -32.10 -29.81 -10.26
CA ALA A 146 -31.32 -29.34 -11.41
C ALA A 146 -30.59 -30.50 -12.13
N CYS A 147 -30.01 -31.45 -11.39
CA CYS A 147 -29.29 -32.59 -11.96
C CYS A 147 -30.21 -33.64 -12.62
N ASN A 148 -31.49 -33.72 -12.22
CA ASN A 148 -32.45 -34.64 -12.85
C ASN A 148 -32.86 -34.19 -14.26
N ARG A 149 -32.55 -32.95 -14.64
CA ARG A 149 -32.78 -32.47 -15.99
C ARG A 149 -31.75 -33.03 -16.96
N ARG A 150 -32.20 -33.53 -18.12
CA ARG A 150 -31.33 -34.14 -19.14
C ARG A 150 -30.43 -33.13 -19.85
N ASP A 151 -30.82 -31.85 -19.87
CA ASP A 151 -30.17 -30.76 -20.61
C ASP A 151 -29.10 -30.01 -19.81
N TYR A 152 -28.89 -30.38 -18.54
CA TYR A 152 -27.97 -29.70 -17.64
C TYR A 152 -26.87 -30.65 -17.12
N LYS A 153 -25.64 -30.14 -17.05
CA LYS A 153 -24.52 -30.80 -16.39
C LYS A 153 -23.89 -29.86 -15.36
N PRO A 154 -23.66 -30.32 -14.11
CA PRO A 154 -22.99 -29.52 -13.09
C PRO A 154 -21.60 -29.06 -13.50
N SER A 155 -21.16 -27.91 -12.99
CA SER A 155 -19.82 -27.36 -13.20
C SER A 155 -19.09 -27.15 -11.87
N GLU A 156 -17.76 -27.07 -11.89
CA GLU A 156 -16.94 -26.77 -10.70
C GLU A 156 -17.36 -25.46 -10.02
N ALA A 157 -17.74 -24.44 -10.81
CA ALA A 157 -18.21 -23.17 -10.29
C ALA A 157 -19.49 -23.31 -9.46
N LEU A 158 -20.39 -24.22 -9.84
CA LEU A 158 -21.60 -24.49 -9.08
C LEU A 158 -21.27 -25.20 -7.76
N TYR A 159 -20.42 -26.23 -7.80
CA TYR A 159 -19.94 -26.91 -6.59
C TYR A 159 -19.27 -25.94 -5.61
N SER A 160 -18.38 -25.06 -6.12
CA SER A 160 -17.72 -24.04 -5.30
C SER A 160 -18.73 -23.14 -4.59
N LEU A 161 -19.73 -22.63 -5.32
CA LEU A 161 -20.76 -21.75 -4.78
C LEU A 161 -21.64 -22.42 -3.72
N MET A 162 -22.04 -23.67 -3.96
CA MET A 162 -22.86 -24.44 -3.02
C MET A 162 -22.08 -24.73 -1.73
N ILE A 163 -20.82 -25.16 -1.86
CA ILE A 163 -19.94 -25.46 -0.72
C ILE A 163 -19.71 -24.20 0.12
N ASP A 164 -19.40 -23.06 -0.50
CA ASP A 164 -19.21 -21.78 0.21
C ASP A 164 -20.46 -21.41 1.03
N LYS A 165 -21.65 -21.54 0.44
CA LYS A 165 -22.92 -21.23 1.13
C LYS A 165 -23.20 -22.18 2.29
N LEU A 166 -23.05 -23.48 2.08
CA LEU A 166 -23.29 -24.50 3.11
C LEU A 166 -22.29 -24.38 4.26
N ALA A 167 -21.02 -24.10 3.97
CA ALA A 167 -20.01 -23.91 4.99
C ALA A 167 -20.24 -22.63 5.81
N CYS A 168 -20.64 -21.51 5.19
CA CYS A 168 -21.08 -20.32 5.92
C CYS A 168 -22.27 -20.62 6.85
N ALA A 169 -23.16 -21.51 6.42
CA ALA A 169 -24.29 -21.98 7.22
C ALA A 169 -23.92 -23.09 8.23
N ARG A 170 -22.65 -23.51 8.31
CA ARG A 170 -22.14 -24.61 9.13
C ARG A 170 -22.83 -25.97 8.88
N ARG A 171 -23.37 -26.18 7.68
CA ARG A 171 -24.04 -27.43 7.26
C ARG A 171 -23.04 -28.38 6.60
N PHE A 172 -22.08 -28.88 7.39
CA PHE A 172 -21.00 -29.71 6.85
C PHE A 172 -21.43 -31.10 6.40
N SER A 173 -22.54 -31.65 6.92
CA SER A 173 -23.13 -32.91 6.43
C SER A 173 -23.43 -32.84 4.94
N ASP A 174 -24.02 -31.72 4.52
CA ASP A 174 -24.48 -31.53 3.15
C ASP A 174 -23.30 -31.25 2.22
N VAL A 175 -22.24 -30.63 2.74
CA VAL A 175 -20.96 -30.49 2.02
C VAL A 175 -20.36 -31.88 1.73
N GLU A 176 -20.37 -32.80 2.70
CA GLU A 176 -19.89 -34.16 2.46
C GLU A 176 -20.75 -34.91 1.43
N GLU A 177 -22.08 -34.74 1.48
CA GLU A 177 -22.99 -35.34 0.49
C GLU A 177 -22.68 -34.84 -0.93
N LEU A 178 -22.45 -33.52 -1.09
CA LEU A 178 -22.05 -32.93 -2.35
C LEU A 178 -20.68 -33.46 -2.82
N LEU A 179 -19.71 -33.62 -1.92
CA LEU A 179 -18.39 -34.15 -2.27
C LEU A 179 -18.44 -35.64 -2.65
N ALA A 180 -19.25 -36.44 -1.94
CA ALA A 180 -19.48 -37.84 -2.28
C ALA A 180 -20.08 -37.98 -3.70
N ARG A 181 -21.01 -37.09 -4.05
CA ARG A 181 -21.58 -37.03 -5.40
C ARG A 181 -20.57 -36.54 -6.44
N ALA A 182 -19.78 -35.53 -6.10
CA ALA A 182 -18.70 -35.00 -6.94
C ALA A 182 -17.73 -36.09 -7.41
N ARG A 183 -17.47 -37.14 -6.61
CA ARG A 183 -16.63 -38.28 -7.02
C ARG A 183 -17.16 -39.06 -8.23
N THR A 184 -18.48 -39.07 -8.41
CA THR A 184 -19.14 -39.82 -9.49
C THR A 184 -19.29 -39.00 -10.78
N GLU A 185 -19.00 -37.70 -10.72
CA GLU A 185 -19.09 -36.80 -11.87
C GLU A 185 -17.91 -37.01 -12.83
N LYS A 186 -18.18 -36.87 -14.15
CA LYS A 186 -17.18 -37.13 -15.20
C LYS A 186 -16.20 -35.97 -15.46
N PHE A 187 -16.34 -34.84 -14.77
CA PHE A 187 -15.47 -33.67 -14.97
C PHE A 187 -14.42 -33.55 -13.86
N ARG A 188 -13.28 -32.94 -14.16
CA ARG A 188 -12.14 -32.82 -13.22
C ARG A 188 -12.27 -31.58 -12.36
N PHE A 189 -11.96 -31.71 -11.08
CA PHE A 189 -11.87 -30.59 -10.14
C PHE A 189 -10.46 -30.02 -10.12
N SER A 190 -10.34 -28.69 -10.04
CA SER A 190 -9.05 -28.02 -9.89
C SER A 190 -8.46 -28.15 -8.48
N ASP A 191 -7.13 -28.01 -8.34
CA ASP A 191 -6.47 -27.88 -7.03
C ASP A 191 -7.00 -26.67 -6.24
N GLU A 192 -7.32 -25.57 -6.92
CA GLU A 192 -7.85 -24.35 -6.30
C GLU A 192 -9.22 -24.58 -5.64
N PHE A 193 -10.06 -25.46 -6.19
CA PHE A 193 -11.30 -25.89 -5.56
C PHE A 193 -11.03 -26.55 -4.19
N PHE A 194 -10.12 -27.53 -4.16
CA PHE A 194 -9.77 -28.23 -2.92
C PHE A 194 -9.03 -27.33 -1.92
N TYR A 195 -8.16 -26.44 -2.40
CA TYR A 195 -7.52 -25.41 -1.57
C TYR A 195 -8.55 -24.58 -0.79
N ARG A 196 -9.62 -24.12 -1.46
CA ARG A 196 -10.70 -23.36 -0.83
C ARG A 196 -11.47 -24.19 0.19
N LEU A 197 -11.82 -25.43 -0.16
CA LEU A 197 -12.51 -26.36 0.72
C LEU A 197 -11.70 -26.63 1.99
N ILE A 198 -10.42 -26.97 1.86
CA ILE A 198 -9.48 -27.19 2.96
C ILE A 198 -9.36 -25.93 3.83
N LYS A 199 -9.25 -24.76 3.21
CA LYS A 199 -9.22 -23.47 3.91
C LYS A 199 -10.48 -23.20 4.72
N MET A 200 -11.65 -23.59 4.21
CA MET A 200 -12.90 -23.47 4.95
C MET A 200 -12.98 -24.44 6.13
N TYR A 201 -12.62 -25.72 5.96
CA TYR A 201 -12.57 -26.67 7.08
C TYR A 201 -11.59 -26.21 8.17
N GLY A 202 -10.43 -25.66 7.77
CA GLY A 202 -9.41 -25.16 8.70
C GLY A 202 -9.81 -23.90 9.46
N ASN A 203 -10.46 -22.93 8.80
CA ASN A 203 -10.76 -21.62 9.41
C ASN A 203 -12.17 -21.50 10.01
N VAL A 204 -13.19 -22.04 9.33
CA VAL A 204 -14.61 -21.80 9.66
C VAL A 204 -15.19 -22.92 10.51
N ALA A 205 -14.79 -24.16 10.20
CA ALA A 205 -15.36 -25.36 10.81
C ALA A 205 -14.58 -25.84 12.04
N GLU A 206 -13.33 -25.37 12.21
CA GLU A 206 -12.35 -25.93 13.14
C GLU A 206 -12.20 -27.47 13.05
N HIS A 207 -12.58 -28.04 11.89
CA HIS A 207 -12.51 -29.46 11.62
C HIS A 207 -11.17 -29.79 10.97
N LEU A 208 -10.13 -29.75 11.81
CA LEU A 208 -8.76 -30.02 11.40
C LEU A 208 -8.63 -31.36 10.66
N GLN A 209 -9.21 -32.43 11.23
CA GLN A 209 -9.12 -33.77 10.64
C GLN A 209 -9.74 -33.81 9.24
N LYS A 210 -10.89 -33.16 9.03
CA LYS A 210 -11.53 -33.12 7.72
C LYS A 210 -10.68 -32.43 6.66
N ALA A 211 -9.97 -31.37 7.03
CA ALA A 211 -9.06 -30.68 6.11
C ALA A 211 -7.91 -31.61 5.66
N ILE A 212 -7.42 -32.46 6.56
CA ILE A 212 -6.39 -33.47 6.29
C ILE A 212 -6.96 -34.60 5.43
N ASP A 213 -8.12 -35.14 5.80
CA ASP A 213 -8.81 -36.19 5.05
C ASP A 213 -9.10 -35.74 3.62
N THR A 214 -9.47 -34.46 3.45
CA THR A 214 -9.70 -33.85 2.13
C THR A 214 -8.42 -33.84 1.29
N LEU A 215 -7.28 -33.46 1.87
CA LEU A 215 -5.97 -33.49 1.18
C LEU A 215 -5.64 -34.90 0.68
N PHE A 216 -5.81 -35.91 1.53
CA PHE A 216 -5.56 -37.31 1.17
C PHE A 216 -6.59 -37.89 0.21
N ALA A 217 -7.80 -37.34 0.18
CA ALA A 217 -8.85 -37.77 -0.73
C ALA A 217 -8.71 -37.20 -2.15
N MET A 218 -7.91 -36.13 -2.36
CA MET A 218 -7.75 -35.47 -3.66
C MET A 218 -7.42 -36.45 -4.82
N PRO A 219 -6.50 -37.42 -4.68
CA PRO A 219 -6.22 -38.39 -5.75
C PRO A 219 -7.45 -39.21 -6.17
N GLY A 220 -8.40 -39.44 -5.26
CA GLY A 220 -9.68 -40.09 -5.57
C GLY A 220 -10.59 -39.28 -6.48
N TYR A 221 -10.34 -37.97 -6.64
CA TYR A 221 -11.01 -37.08 -7.59
C TYR A 221 -10.18 -36.84 -8.86
N ASN A 222 -9.12 -37.64 -9.09
CA ASN A 222 -8.19 -37.46 -10.21
C ASN A 222 -7.55 -36.05 -10.22
N CYS A 223 -7.28 -35.52 -9.04
CA CYS A 223 -6.66 -34.24 -8.79
C CYS A 223 -5.53 -34.42 -7.77
N TRP A 224 -4.41 -33.74 -7.95
CA TRP A 224 -3.26 -33.84 -7.05
C TRP A 224 -3.03 -32.49 -6.37
N PRO A 225 -2.70 -32.49 -5.06
CA PRO A 225 -2.45 -31.25 -4.36
C PRO A 225 -1.24 -30.53 -4.92
N SER A 226 -1.35 -29.21 -5.09
CA SER A 226 -0.19 -28.36 -5.34
C SER A 226 0.62 -28.16 -4.06
N THR A 227 1.87 -27.72 -4.21
CA THR A 227 2.72 -27.28 -3.08
C THR A 227 2.03 -26.19 -2.25
N LYS A 228 1.23 -25.31 -2.87
CA LYS A 228 0.43 -24.28 -2.17
C LYS A 228 -0.62 -24.91 -1.26
N THR A 229 -1.40 -25.86 -1.77
CA THR A 229 -2.45 -26.55 -1.01
C THR A 229 -1.86 -27.36 0.15
N PHE A 230 -0.78 -28.08 -0.14
CA PHE A 230 -0.04 -28.84 0.87
C PHE A 230 0.56 -27.93 1.96
N ASN A 231 1.22 -26.83 1.59
CA ASN A 231 1.78 -25.86 2.52
C ASN A 231 0.72 -25.20 3.41
N TYR A 232 -0.50 -25.01 2.91
CA TYR A 232 -1.60 -24.49 3.73
C TYR A 232 -2.00 -25.46 4.85
N VAL A 233 -2.13 -26.77 4.55
CA VAL A 233 -2.42 -27.79 5.57
C VAL A 233 -1.31 -27.86 6.61
N LEU A 234 -0.05 -27.88 6.17
CA LEU A 234 1.11 -27.84 7.07
C LEU A 234 1.09 -26.60 7.99
N HIS A 235 0.88 -25.41 7.42
CA HIS A 235 0.83 -24.17 8.19
C HIS A 235 -0.33 -24.16 9.20
N MET A 236 -1.50 -24.63 8.77
CA MET A 236 -2.69 -24.72 9.61
C MET A 236 -2.49 -25.68 10.80
N LEU A 237 -1.86 -26.83 10.57
CA LEU A 237 -1.45 -27.78 11.63
C LEU A 237 -0.46 -27.17 12.62
N VAL A 238 0.56 -26.47 12.12
CA VAL A 238 1.54 -25.77 12.96
C VAL A 238 0.85 -24.71 13.84
N CYS A 239 -0.05 -23.91 13.27
CA CYS A 239 -0.81 -22.91 14.03
C CYS A 239 -1.72 -23.52 15.10
N LYS A 240 -2.33 -24.68 14.83
CA LYS A 240 -3.18 -25.41 15.78
C LYS A 240 -2.39 -26.29 16.76
N ARG A 241 -1.05 -26.26 16.70
CA ARG A 241 -0.10 -26.96 17.58
C ARG A 241 -0.18 -28.50 17.53
N GLN A 242 -0.53 -29.06 16.37
CA GLN A 242 -0.77 -30.49 16.19
C GLN A 242 0.47 -31.20 15.64
N TYR A 243 1.51 -31.32 16.46
CA TYR A 243 2.85 -31.74 16.04
C TYR A 243 2.94 -33.18 15.54
N GLU A 244 2.26 -34.13 16.21
CA GLU A 244 2.32 -35.56 15.85
C GLU A 244 1.89 -35.78 14.39
N VAL A 245 0.85 -35.03 13.98
CA VAL A 245 0.29 -35.10 12.64
C VAL A 245 1.14 -34.32 11.62
N VAL A 246 1.85 -33.26 12.01
CA VAL A 246 2.74 -32.50 11.09
C VAL A 246 3.80 -33.42 10.46
N HIS A 247 4.42 -34.30 11.24
CA HIS A 247 5.42 -35.24 10.74
C HIS A 247 4.82 -36.27 9.77
N GLU A 248 3.60 -36.74 10.05
CA GLU A 248 2.86 -37.64 9.17
C GLU A 248 2.55 -36.96 7.82
N ILE A 249 2.02 -35.73 7.85
CA ILE A 249 1.74 -34.96 6.63
C ILE A 249 3.02 -34.70 5.84
N TYR A 250 4.08 -34.25 6.50
CA TYR A 250 5.38 -34.04 5.87
C TYR A 250 5.88 -35.31 5.15
N SER A 251 5.84 -36.46 5.82
CA SER A 251 6.25 -37.75 5.27
C SER A 251 5.37 -38.21 4.10
N SER A 252 4.13 -37.71 4.03
CA SER A 252 3.17 -38.04 2.98
C SER A 252 3.37 -37.28 1.67
N ALA A 253 4.22 -36.25 1.63
CA ALA A 253 4.44 -35.42 0.45
C ALA A 253 4.79 -36.24 -0.80
N PHE A 254 5.69 -37.22 -0.67
CA PHE A 254 6.08 -38.13 -1.75
C PHE A 254 4.91 -38.99 -2.25
N LYS A 255 4.07 -39.49 -1.33
CA LYS A 255 2.89 -40.31 -1.68
C LYS A 255 1.85 -39.52 -2.47
N LEU A 256 1.75 -38.22 -2.17
CA LEU A 256 0.83 -37.30 -2.85
C LEU A 256 1.43 -36.67 -4.12
N GLY A 257 2.69 -36.98 -4.47
CA GLY A 257 3.38 -36.41 -5.63
C GLY A 257 3.76 -34.94 -5.46
N VAL A 258 3.85 -34.44 -4.23
CA VAL A 258 4.17 -33.04 -3.92
C VAL A 258 5.68 -32.88 -3.75
N THR A 259 6.26 -31.95 -4.50
CA THR A 259 7.63 -31.49 -4.27
C THR A 259 7.62 -30.39 -3.20
N LEU A 260 8.39 -30.60 -2.14
CA LEU A 260 8.55 -29.61 -1.07
C LEU A 260 9.43 -28.46 -1.56
N ASP A 261 9.09 -27.25 -1.14
CA ASP A 261 9.83 -26.04 -1.47
C ASP A 261 10.38 -25.36 -0.21
N THR A 262 11.15 -24.29 -0.38
CA THR A 262 11.68 -23.50 0.74
C THR A 262 10.57 -23.00 1.68
N CYS A 263 9.35 -22.77 1.17
CA CYS A 263 8.20 -22.37 1.99
C CYS A 263 7.74 -23.51 2.92
N SER A 264 7.66 -24.74 2.41
CA SER A 264 7.36 -25.95 3.21
C SER A 264 8.31 -26.08 4.40
N PHE A 265 9.62 -25.98 4.14
CA PHE A 265 10.63 -26.06 5.21
C PHE A 265 10.56 -24.89 6.18
N ASN A 266 10.31 -23.66 5.71
CA ASN A 266 10.14 -22.50 6.58
C ASN A 266 8.94 -22.65 7.54
N ILE A 267 7.83 -23.25 7.09
CA ILE A 267 6.68 -23.58 7.93
C ILE A 267 7.07 -24.57 9.02
N LEU A 268 7.80 -25.63 8.67
CA LEU A 268 8.25 -26.66 9.60
C LEU A 268 9.27 -26.12 10.61
N VAL A 269 10.27 -25.37 10.16
CA VAL A 269 11.24 -24.69 11.04
C VAL A 269 10.53 -23.78 12.04
N LYS A 270 9.57 -22.96 11.57
CA LYS A 270 8.75 -22.13 12.46
C LYS A 270 7.97 -22.94 13.48
N GLY A 271 7.36 -24.05 13.05
CA GLY A 271 6.64 -24.96 13.94
C GLY A 271 7.54 -25.58 15.00
N LEU A 272 8.65 -26.20 14.60
CA LEU A 272 9.63 -26.81 15.49
C LEU A 272 10.17 -25.83 16.53
N CYS A 273 10.47 -24.60 16.13
CA CYS A 273 10.78 -23.51 17.06
C CYS A 273 9.64 -23.27 18.04
N GLN A 274 8.40 -23.06 17.59
CA GLN A 274 7.25 -22.84 18.48
C GLN A 274 6.99 -23.97 19.47
N PHE A 275 7.36 -25.21 19.12
CA PHE A 275 7.26 -26.39 19.99
C PHE A 275 8.47 -26.59 20.92
N GLY A 276 9.50 -25.75 20.82
CA GLY A 276 10.71 -25.85 21.62
C GLY A 276 11.71 -26.91 21.14
N LYS A 277 11.45 -27.57 20.01
CA LYS A 277 12.31 -28.59 19.38
C LYS A 277 13.35 -27.93 18.47
N PHE A 278 14.21 -27.11 19.07
CA PHE A 278 15.18 -26.30 18.31
C PHE A 278 16.24 -27.16 17.60
N ASP A 279 16.71 -28.23 18.23
CA ASP A 279 17.74 -29.10 17.66
C ASP A 279 17.22 -29.81 16.39
N GLU A 280 15.95 -30.19 16.37
CA GLU A 280 15.27 -30.70 15.17
C GLU A 280 15.16 -29.60 14.09
N ALA A 281 14.88 -28.36 14.48
CA ALA A 281 14.81 -27.22 13.53
C ALA A 281 16.17 -26.92 12.87
N ILE A 282 17.26 -27.02 13.64
CA ILE A 282 18.63 -26.90 13.11
C ILE A 282 18.99 -28.10 12.22
N SER A 283 18.60 -29.31 12.61
CA SER A 283 18.79 -30.51 11.77
C SER A 283 18.11 -30.32 10.41
N LEU A 284 16.87 -29.81 10.42
CA LEU A 284 16.12 -29.52 9.20
C LEU A 284 16.81 -28.46 8.32
N LEU A 285 17.41 -27.42 8.91
CA LEU A 285 18.22 -26.43 8.20
C LEU A 285 19.41 -27.08 7.45
N HIS A 286 20.01 -28.12 8.01
CA HIS A 286 21.10 -28.87 7.37
C HIS A 286 20.61 -29.87 6.30
N GLU A 287 19.37 -30.32 6.38
CA GLU A 287 18.76 -31.24 5.42
C GLU A 287 18.21 -30.53 4.18
N MET A 288 17.79 -29.26 4.29
CA MET A 288 17.23 -28.48 3.17
C MET A 288 18.07 -28.59 1.88
N PRO A 289 19.40 -28.37 1.88
CA PRO A 289 20.21 -28.45 0.65
C PRO A 289 20.25 -29.86 0.05
N LYS A 290 20.17 -30.91 0.88
CA LYS A 290 20.13 -32.31 0.42
C LYS A 290 18.83 -32.64 -0.32
N GLN A 291 17.76 -31.91 0.01
CA GLN A 291 16.45 -32.01 -0.63
C GLN A 291 16.29 -31.03 -1.80
N GLY A 292 17.39 -30.42 -2.27
CA GLY A 292 17.38 -29.48 -3.40
C GLY A 292 16.84 -28.09 -3.08
N CYS A 293 16.62 -27.76 -1.81
CA CYS A 293 16.11 -26.47 -1.36
C CYS A 293 17.21 -25.67 -0.65
N GLN A 294 17.30 -24.37 -0.90
CA GLN A 294 18.25 -23.50 -0.17
C GLN A 294 17.54 -22.76 0.97
N PRO A 295 18.13 -22.72 2.17
CA PRO A 295 17.70 -21.79 3.22
C PRO A 295 17.73 -20.35 2.72
N ASN A 296 16.77 -19.54 3.14
CA ASN A 296 16.71 -18.14 2.78
C ASN A 296 16.66 -17.24 4.03
N VAL A 297 16.54 -15.92 3.80
CA VAL A 297 16.45 -14.91 4.87
C VAL A 297 15.35 -15.26 5.88
N THR A 298 14.20 -15.76 5.43
CA THR A 298 13.08 -16.16 6.30
C THR A 298 13.42 -17.36 7.18
N THR A 299 14.17 -18.34 6.67
CA THR A 299 14.62 -19.50 7.45
C THR A 299 15.49 -19.06 8.62
N TYR A 300 16.52 -18.26 8.32
CA TYR A 300 17.47 -17.76 9.31
C TYR A 300 16.83 -16.80 10.30
N SER A 301 16.01 -15.85 9.84
CA SER A 301 15.33 -14.90 10.71
C SER A 301 14.38 -15.59 11.70
N THR A 302 13.70 -16.67 11.28
CA THR A 302 12.84 -17.47 12.17
C THR A 302 13.62 -18.13 13.30
N LEU A 303 14.78 -18.74 13.00
CA LEU A 303 15.65 -19.38 13.99
C LEU A 303 16.28 -18.35 14.94
N MET A 304 16.77 -17.23 14.39
CA MET A 304 17.33 -16.13 15.18
C MET A 304 16.28 -15.54 16.13
N HIS A 305 15.06 -15.29 15.63
CA HIS A 305 13.99 -14.72 16.43
C HIS A 305 13.67 -15.61 17.62
N PHE A 306 13.63 -16.91 17.41
CA PHE A 306 13.41 -17.88 18.46
C PHE A 306 14.51 -17.89 19.53
N LEU A 307 15.79 -17.80 19.12
CA LEU A 307 16.92 -17.70 20.06
C LEU A 307 16.87 -16.38 20.86
N CYS A 308 16.58 -15.26 20.20
CA CYS A 308 16.41 -13.96 20.85
C CYS A 308 15.24 -13.96 21.86
N GLN A 309 14.17 -14.74 21.62
CA GLN A 309 13.08 -14.90 22.59
C GLN A 309 13.49 -15.66 23.85
N ARG A 310 14.60 -16.42 23.81
CA ARG A 310 15.12 -17.23 24.92
C ARG A 310 16.38 -16.66 25.56
N TYR A 311 16.70 -15.38 25.29
CA TYR A 311 17.89 -14.73 25.81
C TYR A 311 19.16 -15.53 25.45
N GLN A 312 19.25 -15.97 24.19
CA GLN A 312 20.42 -16.62 23.60
C GLN A 312 20.88 -15.86 22.35
N VAL A 313 21.08 -14.55 22.46
CA VAL A 313 21.43 -13.68 21.33
C VAL A 313 22.78 -14.02 20.71
N ASP A 314 23.75 -14.52 21.50
CA ASP A 314 25.07 -14.91 20.98
C ASP A 314 24.95 -16.05 19.96
N LYS A 315 24.11 -17.06 20.24
CA LYS A 315 23.80 -18.12 19.27
C LYS A 315 23.04 -17.58 18.05
N ALA A 316 22.25 -16.51 18.21
CA ALA A 316 21.61 -15.85 17.08
C ALA A 316 22.64 -15.16 16.19
N PHE A 317 23.71 -14.59 16.77
CA PHE A 317 24.84 -14.07 16.01
C PHE A 317 25.66 -15.15 15.31
N GLU A 318 25.84 -16.33 15.92
CA GLU A 318 26.46 -17.48 15.21
C GLU A 318 25.67 -17.88 13.95
N LEU A 319 24.33 -17.88 14.03
CA LEU A 319 23.48 -18.09 12.85
C LEU A 319 23.58 -16.94 11.85
N PHE A 320 23.81 -15.71 12.31
CA PHE A 320 23.95 -14.53 11.46
C PHE A 320 25.25 -14.59 10.67
N GLU A 321 26.35 -14.94 11.31
CA GLU A 321 27.63 -15.19 10.64
C GLU A 321 27.52 -16.34 9.64
N ARG A 322 26.83 -17.43 10.00
CA ARG A 322 26.59 -18.55 9.08
C ARG A 322 25.78 -18.11 7.85
N MET A 323 24.74 -17.31 8.03
CA MET A 323 23.94 -16.74 6.95
C MET A 323 24.80 -15.90 6.00
N GLN A 324 25.69 -15.06 6.56
CA GLN A 324 26.61 -14.24 5.77
C GLN A 324 27.66 -15.08 5.02
N LYS A 325 28.20 -16.14 5.64
CA LYS A 325 29.14 -17.09 5.00
C LYS A 325 28.51 -17.87 3.84
N GLN A 326 27.19 -17.94 3.78
CA GLN A 326 26.44 -18.56 2.67
C GLN A 326 26.00 -17.54 1.62
N ASP A 327 26.54 -16.31 1.65
CA ASP A 327 26.20 -15.21 0.74
C ASP A 327 24.70 -14.84 0.73
N ILE A 328 23.99 -15.11 1.84
CA ILE A 328 22.59 -14.71 2.01
C ILE A 328 22.57 -13.32 2.64
N ALA A 329 22.13 -12.32 1.88
CA ALA A 329 22.05 -10.93 2.34
C ALA A 329 21.00 -10.77 3.46
N ALA A 330 21.42 -10.20 4.59
CA ALA A 330 20.53 -9.85 5.68
C ALA A 330 19.63 -8.68 5.30
N ASP A 331 18.35 -8.75 5.61
CA ASP A 331 17.39 -7.66 5.42
C ASP A 331 17.14 -6.89 6.73
N THR A 332 16.35 -5.83 6.65
CA THR A 332 15.96 -5.03 7.83
C THR A 332 15.29 -5.87 8.92
N VAL A 333 14.60 -6.97 8.58
CA VAL A 333 13.94 -7.84 9.56
C VAL A 333 14.97 -8.59 10.40
N VAL A 334 16.01 -9.14 9.78
CA VAL A 334 17.11 -9.81 10.50
C VAL A 334 17.79 -8.87 11.49
N TYR A 335 18.13 -7.64 11.06
CA TYR A 335 18.71 -6.65 11.96
C TYR A 335 17.78 -6.27 13.11
N ASN A 336 16.49 -6.05 12.83
CA ASN A 336 15.51 -5.74 13.88
C ASN A 336 15.37 -6.87 14.90
N ILE A 337 15.47 -8.13 14.48
CA ILE A 337 15.45 -9.30 15.38
C ILE A 337 16.66 -9.30 16.31
N LEU A 338 17.86 -9.06 15.78
CA LEU A 338 19.09 -9.05 16.57
C LEU A 338 19.16 -7.83 17.51
N ILE A 339 18.77 -6.63 17.04
CA ILE A 339 18.64 -5.43 17.87
C ILE A 339 17.65 -5.69 19.02
N SER A 340 16.48 -6.27 18.72
CA SER A 340 15.50 -6.63 19.75
C SER A 340 16.07 -7.64 20.75
N GLY A 341 16.81 -8.65 20.28
CA GLY A 341 17.47 -9.64 21.14
C GLY A 341 18.49 -9.01 22.09
N LEU A 342 19.37 -8.17 21.55
CA LEU A 342 20.37 -7.42 22.34
C LEU A 342 19.72 -6.52 23.39
N CYS A 343 18.63 -5.82 23.03
CA CYS A 343 17.88 -5.00 23.97
C CYS A 343 17.24 -5.82 25.10
N LYS A 344 16.76 -7.04 24.81
CA LYS A 344 16.18 -7.93 25.84
C LYS A 344 17.22 -8.45 26.83
N GLU A 345 18.46 -8.63 26.40
CA GLU A 345 19.59 -9.01 27.26
C GLU A 345 20.32 -7.80 27.86
N GLU A 346 19.72 -6.60 27.83
CA GLU A 346 20.28 -5.35 28.37
C GLU A 346 21.60 -4.90 27.70
N ARG A 347 21.99 -5.52 26.57
CA ARG A 347 23.18 -5.21 25.75
C ARG A 347 22.93 -4.09 24.76
N VAL A 348 22.34 -3.00 25.25
CA VAL A 348 21.83 -1.87 24.43
C VAL A 348 22.93 -1.16 23.63
N THR A 349 24.16 -1.10 24.15
CA THR A 349 25.29 -0.46 23.46
C THR A 349 25.63 -1.20 22.16
N GLU A 350 25.61 -2.53 22.19
CA GLU A 350 25.80 -3.38 21.01
C GLU A 350 24.62 -3.22 20.04
N ALA A 351 23.39 -3.07 20.55
CA ALA A 351 22.21 -2.84 19.74
C ALA A 351 22.33 -1.54 18.92
N PHE A 352 22.82 -0.46 19.53
CA PHE A 352 23.13 0.79 18.83
C PHE A 352 24.27 0.67 17.82
N SER A 353 25.31 -0.08 18.15
CA SER A 353 26.41 -0.36 17.21
C SER A 353 25.90 -1.10 15.98
N LEU A 354 25.07 -2.12 16.19
CA LEU A 354 24.45 -2.89 15.13
C LEU A 354 23.54 -2.00 14.26
N PHE A 355 22.69 -1.18 14.88
CA PHE A 355 21.84 -0.18 14.21
C PHE A 355 22.66 0.75 13.30
N LYS A 356 23.78 1.30 13.78
CA LYS A 356 24.66 2.17 12.98
C LYS A 356 25.33 1.41 11.83
N SER A 357 25.66 0.14 12.04
CA SER A 357 26.30 -0.71 11.02
C SER A 357 25.35 -1.15 9.89
N MET A 358 24.03 -0.98 10.04
CA MET A 358 23.06 -1.36 9.01
C MET A 358 23.36 -0.62 7.69
N THR A 359 23.56 0.70 7.77
CA THR A 359 23.75 1.56 6.60
C THR A 359 25.03 1.24 5.84
N SER A 360 26.13 0.92 6.55
CA SER A 360 27.40 0.55 5.90
C SER A 360 27.35 -0.83 5.23
N LYS A 361 26.39 -1.67 5.61
CA LYS A 361 26.12 -2.98 5.00
C LYS A 361 25.01 -2.95 3.95
N GLY A 362 24.61 -1.75 3.50
CA GLY A 362 23.61 -1.58 2.43
C GLY A 362 22.16 -1.78 2.86
N CYS A 363 21.87 -1.82 4.16
CA CYS A 363 20.52 -1.95 4.73
C CYS A 363 20.10 -0.67 5.45
N TYR A 364 18.92 -0.15 5.17
CA TYR A 364 18.46 1.10 5.77
C TYR A 364 17.48 0.84 6.93
N PRO A 365 17.62 1.53 8.08
CA PRO A 365 16.63 1.51 9.13
C PRO A 365 15.25 1.95 8.63
N ASN A 366 14.20 1.28 9.09
CA ASN A 366 12.82 1.67 8.82
C ASN A 366 12.09 2.03 10.13
N SER A 367 10.83 2.45 10.04
CA SER A 367 10.01 2.79 11.22
C SER A 367 10.01 1.69 12.30
N GLY A 368 9.99 0.42 11.88
CA GLY A 368 10.09 -0.72 12.81
C GLY A 368 11.44 -0.82 13.51
N THR A 369 12.55 -0.50 12.83
CA THR A 369 13.90 -0.47 13.42
C THR A 369 13.99 0.55 14.55
N TYR A 370 13.56 1.79 14.29
CA TYR A 370 13.55 2.84 15.31
C TYR A 370 12.64 2.48 16.49
N GLN A 371 11.48 1.89 16.21
CA GLN A 371 10.52 1.46 17.23
C GLN A 371 11.11 0.38 18.14
N VAL A 372 11.74 -0.66 17.58
CA VAL A 372 12.39 -1.74 18.35
C VAL A 372 13.49 -1.19 19.25
N LEU A 373 14.31 -0.28 18.74
CA LEU A 373 15.39 0.33 19.50
C LEU A 373 14.85 1.23 20.63
N LEU A 374 13.80 2.01 20.35
CA LEU A 374 13.12 2.84 21.35
C LEU A 374 12.52 2.00 22.48
N ASP A 375 11.78 0.95 22.15
CA ASP A 375 11.19 0.06 23.14
C ASP A 375 12.26 -0.64 23.98
N GLY A 376 13.39 -1.00 23.35
CA GLY A 376 14.55 -1.55 24.04
C GLY A 376 15.20 -0.59 25.04
N LEU A 377 15.33 0.69 24.68
CA LEU A 377 15.87 1.73 25.56
C LEU A 377 14.95 1.99 26.76
N ILE A 378 13.65 2.10 26.50
CA ILE A 378 12.63 2.28 27.54
C ILE A 378 12.64 1.09 28.50
N SER A 379 12.71 -0.14 27.97
CA SER A 379 12.73 -1.36 28.78
C SER A 379 13.99 -1.48 29.64
N SER A 380 15.11 -0.90 29.20
CA SER A 380 16.39 -0.86 29.92
C SER A 380 16.55 0.39 30.81
N ALA A 381 15.47 1.16 31.03
CA ALA A 381 15.45 2.41 31.78
C ALA A 381 16.46 3.48 31.29
N LYS A 382 16.85 3.45 30.01
CA LYS A 382 17.74 4.44 29.37
C LYS A 382 16.92 5.59 28.76
N PHE A 383 16.20 6.33 29.60
CA PHE A 383 15.19 7.28 29.16
C PHE A 383 15.76 8.50 28.44
N MET A 384 16.97 8.94 28.78
CA MET A 384 17.63 10.07 28.09
C MET A 384 18.05 9.71 26.67
N GLU A 385 18.60 8.52 26.46
CA GLU A 385 18.91 7.99 25.14
C GLU A 385 17.62 7.74 24.33
N ALA A 386 16.55 7.27 24.96
CA ALA A 386 15.23 7.12 24.35
C ALA A 386 14.67 8.47 23.88
N LYS A 387 14.78 9.53 24.68
CA LYS A 387 14.40 10.90 24.29
C LYS A 387 15.18 11.36 23.06
N ASN A 388 16.50 11.20 23.06
CA ASN A 388 17.33 11.57 21.92
C ASN A 388 16.93 10.80 20.66
N LEU A 389 16.60 9.52 20.79
CA LEU A 389 16.11 8.71 19.68
C LEU A 389 14.75 9.20 19.16
N VAL A 390 13.82 9.61 20.03
CA VAL A 390 12.53 10.19 19.63
C VAL A 390 12.70 11.49 18.83
N SER A 391 13.69 12.32 19.19
CA SER A 391 14.06 13.50 18.40
C SER A 391 14.58 13.12 17.02
N ILE A 392 15.48 12.12 16.93
CA ILE A 392 15.99 11.59 15.64
C ILE A 392 14.84 11.00 14.80
N MET A 393 13.94 10.24 15.42
CA MET A 393 12.76 9.71 14.73
C MET A 393 11.94 10.84 14.11
N SER A 394 11.78 11.96 14.82
CA SER A 394 11.02 13.09 14.32
C SER A 394 11.72 13.85 13.19
N THR A 395 13.05 13.97 13.21
CA THR A 395 13.80 14.56 12.09
C THR A 395 13.78 13.66 10.85
N GLU A 396 13.68 12.35 11.02
CA GLU A 396 13.57 11.36 9.94
C GLU A 396 12.10 11.15 9.48
N GLY A 397 11.14 11.92 10.01
CA GLY A 397 9.72 11.82 9.66
C GLY A 397 9.02 10.55 10.19
N VAL A 398 9.63 9.83 11.12
CA VAL A 398 9.12 8.60 11.75
C VAL A 398 8.45 8.94 13.08
N ARG A 399 7.25 8.39 13.32
CA ARG A 399 6.50 8.62 14.56
C ARG A 399 6.62 7.41 15.51
N PRO A 400 7.00 7.62 16.78
CA PRO A 400 6.92 6.57 17.80
C PRO A 400 5.48 6.12 18.05
N SER A 401 5.32 4.89 18.55
CA SER A 401 4.02 4.41 19.01
C SER A 401 3.52 5.19 20.23
N PHE A 402 2.20 5.33 20.37
CA PHE A 402 1.57 5.94 21.56
C PHE A 402 2.02 5.26 22.86
N GLN A 403 2.15 3.93 22.85
CA GLN A 403 2.58 3.16 24.01
C GLN A 403 4.02 3.52 24.42
N SER A 404 4.92 3.71 23.46
CA SER A 404 6.32 4.08 23.74
C SER A 404 6.43 5.51 24.26
N TYR A 405 5.65 6.46 23.72
CA TYR A 405 5.56 7.81 24.29
C TYR A 405 5.09 7.76 25.74
N LYS A 406 4.01 7.02 26.01
CA LYS A 406 3.47 6.86 27.36
C LYS A 406 4.50 6.29 28.33
N LEU A 407 5.17 5.20 27.97
CA LEU A 407 6.16 4.55 28.83
C LEU A 407 7.41 5.43 29.01
N LEU A 408 7.82 6.17 27.99
CA LEU A 408 8.95 7.11 28.09
C LEU A 408 8.63 8.28 29.03
N ILE A 409 7.43 8.87 28.91
CA ILE A 409 7.00 9.97 29.79
C ILE A 409 6.89 9.48 31.24
N ASP A 410 6.31 8.30 31.46
CA ASP A 410 6.20 7.70 32.80
C ASP A 410 7.57 7.40 33.41
N GLY A 411 8.51 6.90 32.59
CA GLY A 411 9.90 6.68 32.97
C GLY A 411 10.64 7.98 33.33
N LEU A 412 10.55 9.01 32.49
CA LEU A 412 11.16 10.33 32.75
C LEU A 412 10.57 11.00 33.99
N CYS A 413 9.27 10.84 34.25
CA CYS A 413 8.64 11.31 35.48
C CYS A 413 9.13 10.54 36.72
N SER A 414 9.41 9.24 36.57
CA SER A 414 9.94 8.40 37.65
C SER A 414 11.40 8.74 38.00
N ASP A 415 12.17 9.23 37.02
CA ASP A 415 13.57 9.67 37.16
C ASP A 415 13.70 11.17 37.54
N ASP A 416 12.60 11.85 37.88
CA ASP A 416 12.53 13.29 38.22
C ASP A 416 12.99 14.25 37.09
N CYS A 417 13.01 13.77 35.84
CA CYS A 417 13.33 14.56 34.65
C CYS A 417 12.07 15.23 34.07
N LEU A 418 11.39 16.06 34.87
CA LEU A 418 10.09 16.65 34.52
C LEU A 418 10.11 17.56 33.28
N ASP A 419 11.20 18.31 33.07
CA ASP A 419 11.36 19.18 31.89
C ASP A 419 11.46 18.36 30.59
N ASP A 420 12.16 17.24 30.65
CA ASP A 420 12.30 16.30 29.54
C ASP A 420 10.98 15.57 29.25
N ALA A 421 10.26 15.16 30.30
CA ALA A 421 8.93 14.56 30.18
C ALA A 421 7.94 15.53 29.52
N HIS A 422 7.97 16.82 29.90
CA HIS A 422 7.14 17.86 29.29
C HIS A 422 7.50 18.13 27.83
N HIS A 423 8.79 18.08 27.49
CA HIS A 423 9.26 18.20 26.11
C HIS A 423 8.73 17.06 25.23
N VAL A 424 8.87 15.81 25.68
CA VAL A 424 8.37 14.62 24.97
C VAL A 424 6.84 14.65 24.87
N LEU A 425 6.14 15.11 25.91
CA LEU A 425 4.68 15.27 25.89
C LEU A 425 4.23 16.31 24.85
N LYS A 426 4.89 17.47 24.77
CA LYS A 426 4.61 18.47 23.74
C LYS A 426 4.83 17.92 22.33
N GLN A 427 5.88 17.14 22.14
CA GLN A 427 6.18 16.48 20.87
C GLN A 427 5.09 15.46 20.49
N MET A 428 4.60 14.68 21.46
CA MET A 428 3.48 13.74 21.26
C MET A 428 2.18 14.48 20.85
N VAL A 429 1.84 15.57 21.53
CA VAL A 429 0.63 16.38 21.25
C VAL A 429 0.75 17.08 19.89
N GLY A 430 1.92 17.65 19.57
CA GLY A 430 2.18 18.27 18.27
C GLY A 430 2.05 17.31 17.08
N GLN A 431 2.18 15.99 17.33
CA GLN A 431 1.97 14.93 16.34
C GLN A 431 0.52 14.44 16.24
N GLY A 432 -0.41 15.02 17.01
CA GLY A 432 -1.85 14.72 16.99
C GLY A 432 -2.27 13.48 17.76
N MET A 433 -1.51 13.08 18.79
CA MET A 433 -1.84 11.94 19.66
C MET A 433 -2.45 12.41 20.98
N ASP A 434 -3.78 12.37 21.09
CA ASP A 434 -4.53 12.82 22.27
C ASP A 434 -4.59 11.78 23.40
N PHE A 435 -4.51 12.25 24.64
CA PHE A 435 -4.50 11.44 25.86
C PHE A 435 -5.92 11.05 26.29
N ALA A 436 -6.36 9.82 26.01
CA ALA A 436 -7.57 9.25 26.60
C ALA A 436 -7.22 8.55 27.93
N ASP A 437 -7.34 9.28 29.05
CA ASP A 437 -7.02 8.73 30.37
C ASP A 437 -8.02 7.64 30.79
N SER A 438 -7.48 6.47 31.11
CA SER A 438 -8.19 5.30 31.62
C SER A 438 -7.44 4.77 32.84
N ARG A 439 -7.73 5.34 34.02
CA ARG A 439 -7.98 4.64 35.31
C ARG A 439 -7.83 5.55 36.55
N ARG A 440 -8.95 5.93 37.20
CA ARG A 440 -9.10 6.01 38.68
C ARG A 440 -10.56 5.71 39.11
N LYS A 441 -10.77 4.66 39.92
CA LYS A 441 -12.06 4.29 40.60
C LYS A 441 -12.20 5.09 41.94
N PRO A 442 -13.33 5.04 42.69
CA PRO A 442 -14.61 5.71 42.41
C PRO A 442 -15.16 6.50 43.62
N ASN A 443 -15.60 7.76 43.43
CA ASN A 443 -16.56 8.40 44.35
C ASN A 443 -17.87 8.62 43.57
N PHE A 444 -18.83 7.72 43.80
CA PHE A 444 -20.01 7.50 42.94
C PHE A 444 -21.09 8.59 43.09
N THR A 445 -21.23 9.20 44.27
CA THR A 445 -22.32 10.15 44.55
C THR A 445 -22.05 11.58 44.07
N GLY A 446 -20.81 12.06 44.13
CA GLY A 446 -20.44 13.39 43.62
C GLY A 446 -20.50 13.49 42.09
N LYS A 447 -20.27 12.37 41.39
CA LYS A 447 -20.25 12.33 39.92
C LYS A 447 -21.63 12.37 39.28
N ILE A 448 -22.72 11.93 39.93
CA ILE A 448 -24.05 12.01 39.31
C ILE A 448 -24.53 13.46 39.27
N ALA A 449 -24.32 14.23 40.34
CA ALA A 449 -24.67 15.64 40.38
C ALA A 449 -23.80 16.49 39.43
N VAL A 450 -22.49 16.23 39.41
CA VAL A 450 -21.55 16.95 38.53
C VAL A 450 -21.67 16.49 37.08
N ALA A 451 -21.96 15.21 36.79
CA ALA A 451 -22.23 14.75 35.43
C ALA A 451 -23.57 15.25 34.91
N ALA A 452 -24.62 15.34 35.74
CA ALA A 452 -25.86 15.98 35.33
C ALA A 452 -25.65 17.47 35.03
N ALA A 453 -24.92 18.18 35.90
CA ALA A 453 -24.57 19.58 35.69
C ALA A 453 -23.65 19.78 34.46
N LEU A 454 -22.63 18.96 34.27
CA LEU A 454 -21.72 19.00 33.11
C LEU A 454 -22.39 18.52 31.84
N THR A 455 -23.36 17.60 31.89
CA THR A 455 -24.10 17.19 30.69
C THR A 455 -25.05 18.29 30.26
N VAL A 456 -25.71 18.96 31.21
CA VAL A 456 -26.52 20.16 30.92
C VAL A 456 -25.63 21.31 30.43
N MET A 457 -24.48 21.53 31.06
CA MET A 457 -23.50 22.55 30.65
C MET A 457 -22.85 22.22 29.31
N CYS A 458 -22.54 20.95 29.01
CA CYS A 458 -22.07 20.49 27.71
C CYS A 458 -23.16 20.58 26.65
N ILE A 459 -24.43 20.32 26.96
CA ILE A 459 -25.54 20.54 26.01
C ILE A 459 -25.70 22.04 25.72
N ILE A 460 -25.52 22.90 26.72
CA ILE A 460 -25.58 24.36 26.57
C ILE A 460 -24.35 24.88 25.80
N VAL A 461 -23.14 24.43 26.13
CA VAL A 461 -21.88 24.80 25.45
C VAL A 461 -21.84 24.22 24.02
N LEU A 462 -22.30 22.99 23.79
CA LEU A 462 -22.43 22.40 22.44
C LEU A 462 -23.55 23.06 21.61
N LYS A 463 -24.54 23.70 22.26
CA LYS A 463 -25.54 24.53 21.57
C LYS A 463 -25.09 25.98 21.38
N GLN A 464 -24.03 26.44 22.06
CA GLN A 464 -23.56 27.84 22.03
C GLN A 464 -22.12 28.03 21.50
N SER A 465 -21.35 26.96 21.22
CA SER A 465 -20.02 27.05 20.60
C SER A 465 -20.10 27.04 19.06
N PRO A 466 -19.57 28.06 18.35
CA PRO A 466 -19.62 28.16 16.88
C PRO A 466 -18.71 27.18 16.09
N GLY A 467 -18.30 26.04 16.67
CA GLY A 467 -17.22 25.21 16.12
C GLY A 467 -17.47 23.71 15.97
N PHE A 468 -18.48 23.12 16.62
CA PHE A 468 -18.67 21.66 16.63
C PHE A 468 -19.82 21.15 15.74
N ARG A 469 -20.24 21.99 14.78
CA ARG A 469 -21.07 21.63 13.61
C ARG A 469 -20.42 22.06 12.29
N GLY A 470 -19.09 22.11 12.23
CA GLY A 470 -18.36 22.37 10.99
C GLY A 470 -18.17 21.07 10.23
N THR A 471 -18.97 20.82 9.18
CA THR A 471 -18.57 19.87 8.15
C THR A 471 -17.27 20.42 7.51
N SER A 472 -16.31 19.58 7.17
CA SER A 472 -15.05 19.99 6.51
C SER A 472 -15.34 20.98 5.37
N VAL A 473 -14.51 22.00 5.18
CA VAL A 473 -14.66 22.95 4.06
C VAL A 473 -14.73 22.21 2.71
N PHE A 474 -14.05 21.08 2.60
CA PHE A 474 -14.05 20.21 1.42
C PHE A 474 -15.35 19.42 1.19
N SER A 475 -16.24 19.35 2.19
CA SER A 475 -17.51 18.61 2.15
C SER A 475 -18.70 19.43 1.68
N ARG A 476 -18.53 20.73 1.42
CA ARG A 476 -19.56 21.63 0.91
C ARG A 476 -19.11 22.25 -0.41
N HIS A 477 -20.05 22.43 -1.33
CA HIS A 477 -19.81 23.28 -2.50
C HIS A 477 -19.81 24.74 -2.05
N GLU A 478 -18.72 25.44 -2.32
CA GLU A 478 -18.61 26.88 -2.11
C GLU A 478 -19.04 27.62 -3.38
N ILE A 479 -19.89 28.64 -3.25
CA ILE A 479 -20.36 29.42 -4.41
C ILE A 479 -19.15 30.11 -5.05
N GLY A 480 -18.91 29.84 -6.34
CA GLY A 480 -17.82 30.44 -7.10
C GLY A 480 -16.47 29.72 -7.00
N VAL A 481 -16.39 28.59 -6.28
CA VAL A 481 -15.17 27.77 -6.18
C VAL A 481 -15.45 26.41 -6.77
N THR A 482 -14.68 26.01 -7.77
CA THR A 482 -14.79 24.67 -8.38
C THR A 482 -13.93 23.68 -7.62
N HIS A 483 -14.54 22.58 -7.18
CA HIS A 483 -13.89 21.49 -6.47
C HIS A 483 -13.44 20.40 -7.43
N VAL A 484 -12.13 20.13 -7.48
CA VAL A 484 -11.51 19.20 -8.41
C VAL A 484 -10.81 18.07 -7.66
N LEU A 485 -11.20 16.84 -7.96
CA LEU A 485 -10.45 15.65 -7.55
C LEU A 485 -9.37 15.35 -8.60
N VAL A 486 -8.10 15.34 -8.18
CA VAL A 486 -6.96 14.99 -9.03
C VAL A 486 -6.45 13.62 -8.62
N THR A 487 -6.67 12.61 -9.45
CA THR A 487 -6.03 11.30 -9.25
C THR A 487 -4.65 11.27 -9.92
N GLY A 488 -3.70 10.51 -9.40
CA GLY A 488 -2.30 10.56 -9.84
C GLY A 488 -1.63 11.90 -9.52
N GLY A 489 -2.21 12.69 -8.58
CA GLY A 489 -1.79 14.07 -8.35
C GLY A 489 -0.43 14.23 -7.66
N ALA A 490 0.19 13.16 -7.17
CA ALA A 490 1.58 13.19 -6.71
C ALA A 490 2.58 12.72 -7.78
N GLY A 491 2.10 12.27 -8.95
CA GLY A 491 2.93 11.96 -10.12
C GLY A 491 3.39 13.22 -10.86
N PHE A 492 4.34 13.08 -11.79
CA PHE A 492 4.97 14.21 -12.47
C PHE A 492 3.97 15.18 -13.12
N ILE A 493 3.03 14.70 -13.94
CA ILE A 493 2.04 15.58 -14.60
C ILE A 493 0.98 16.04 -13.60
N GLY A 494 0.51 15.14 -12.73
CA GLY A 494 -0.55 15.42 -11.77
C GLY A 494 -0.17 16.47 -10.71
N SER A 495 1.10 16.54 -10.31
CA SER A 495 1.58 17.54 -9.36
C SER A 495 1.65 18.93 -9.99
N HIS A 496 2.07 19.03 -11.26
CA HIS A 496 2.02 20.28 -12.02
C HIS A 496 0.56 20.72 -12.24
N ALA A 497 -0.35 19.79 -12.53
CA ALA A 497 -1.79 20.07 -12.64
C ALA A 497 -2.36 20.60 -11.33
N THR A 498 -2.04 19.95 -10.21
CA THR A 498 -2.44 20.39 -8.87
C THR A 498 -1.94 21.81 -8.59
N LEU A 499 -0.65 22.07 -8.83
CA LEU A 499 -0.05 23.38 -8.58
C LEU A 499 -0.72 24.47 -9.43
N ARG A 500 -1.01 24.18 -10.70
CA ARG A 500 -1.72 25.11 -11.58
C ARG A 500 -3.16 25.36 -11.11
N LEU A 501 -3.90 24.31 -10.76
CA LEU A 501 -5.27 24.44 -10.24
C LEU A 501 -5.31 25.29 -8.96
N LEU A 502 -4.37 25.08 -8.03
CA LEU A 502 -4.28 25.89 -6.81
C LEU A 502 -3.99 27.37 -7.12
N LYS A 503 -3.12 27.65 -8.10
CA LYS A 503 -2.82 29.02 -8.55
C LYS A 503 -4.05 29.70 -9.17
N ASP A 504 -4.88 28.94 -9.86
CA ASP A 504 -6.12 29.41 -10.49
C ASP A 504 -7.32 29.42 -9.50
N ASN A 505 -7.06 29.26 -8.19
CA ASN A 505 -8.03 29.28 -7.09
C ASN A 505 -9.07 28.14 -7.10
N TYR A 506 -8.74 27.00 -7.71
CA TYR A 506 -9.53 25.79 -7.58
C TYR A 506 -9.33 25.14 -6.21
N ARG A 507 -10.37 24.46 -5.71
CA ARG A 507 -10.26 23.61 -4.53
C ARG A 507 -9.82 22.22 -4.95
N VAL A 508 -8.59 21.83 -4.63
CA VAL A 508 -8.01 20.56 -5.10
C VAL A 508 -7.97 19.52 -3.99
N THR A 509 -8.44 18.30 -4.29
CA THR A 509 -8.17 17.09 -3.49
C THR A 509 -7.33 16.13 -4.29
N ILE A 510 -6.23 15.64 -3.73
CA ILE A 510 -5.29 14.74 -4.42
C ILE A 510 -5.49 13.31 -3.93
N VAL A 511 -5.56 12.39 -4.90
CA VAL A 511 -5.41 10.95 -4.66
C VAL A 511 -4.28 10.48 -5.56
N ASP A 512 -3.28 9.78 -5.03
CA ASP A 512 -2.12 9.39 -5.86
C ASP A 512 -2.45 8.19 -6.76
N ASN A 513 -1.99 7.00 -6.43
CA ASN A 513 -1.85 5.97 -7.47
C ASN A 513 -3.02 4.98 -7.62
N LEU A 514 -4.01 5.00 -6.71
CA LEU A 514 -5.11 4.01 -6.64
C LEU A 514 -4.64 2.55 -6.84
N SER A 515 -3.37 2.23 -6.60
CA SER A 515 -2.74 0.99 -7.07
C SER A 515 -3.26 -0.26 -6.35
N ARG A 516 -3.81 -0.05 -5.14
CA ARG A 516 -4.55 -1.04 -4.34
C ARG A 516 -6.02 -0.64 -4.18
N GLY A 517 -6.58 0.05 -5.17
CA GLY A 517 -7.89 0.70 -5.15
C GLY A 517 -8.96 -0.15 -4.48
N ASN A 518 -9.39 0.27 -3.30
CA ASN A 518 -10.55 -0.28 -2.64
C ASN A 518 -11.73 0.61 -3.01
N MET A 519 -12.74 0.04 -3.69
CA MET A 519 -13.97 0.76 -4.08
C MET A 519 -14.60 1.50 -2.90
N GLY A 520 -14.56 0.92 -1.69
CA GLY A 520 -15.05 1.55 -0.47
C GLY A 520 -14.24 2.77 -0.03
N ALA A 521 -12.93 2.80 -0.28
CA ALA A 521 -12.09 3.97 0.02
C ALA A 521 -12.33 5.12 -0.98
N VAL A 522 -12.46 4.81 -2.28
CA VAL A 522 -12.79 5.81 -3.29
C VAL A 522 -14.19 6.37 -3.04
N ASN A 523 -15.19 5.50 -2.83
CA ASN A 523 -16.54 5.95 -2.46
C ASN A 523 -16.56 6.76 -1.17
N LYS A 524 -15.72 6.43 -0.18
CA LYS A 524 -15.60 7.24 1.05
C LYS A 524 -15.12 8.66 0.74
N ILE A 525 -14.10 8.82 -0.11
CA ILE A 525 -13.59 10.14 -0.53
C ILE A 525 -14.70 10.95 -1.22
N PHE A 526 -15.45 10.35 -2.14
CA PHE A 526 -16.58 11.01 -2.79
C PHE A 526 -17.78 11.27 -1.83
N SER A 527 -17.93 10.48 -0.77
CA SER A 527 -18.99 10.68 0.23
C SER A 527 -18.67 11.78 1.24
N GLU A 528 -17.39 12.02 1.52
CA GLU A 528 -16.92 12.97 2.52
C GLU A 528 -16.57 14.34 1.91
N ASN A 529 -16.50 14.43 0.58
CA ASN A 529 -16.07 15.63 -0.13
C ASN A 529 -17.04 15.97 -1.27
N ALA A 530 -17.22 17.27 -1.52
CA ALA A 530 -17.93 17.81 -2.67
C ALA A 530 -16.95 17.95 -3.84
N PHE A 531 -17.32 17.43 -5.01
CA PHE A 531 -16.53 17.52 -6.25
C PHE A 531 -17.41 17.91 -7.42
N ASP A 532 -16.94 18.90 -8.19
CA ASP A 532 -17.56 19.35 -9.44
C ASP A 532 -16.95 18.63 -10.65
N ALA A 533 -15.66 18.28 -10.55
CA ALA A 533 -14.90 17.63 -11.62
C ALA A 533 -13.84 16.66 -11.12
N VAL A 534 -13.47 15.71 -11.98
CA VAL A 534 -12.33 14.81 -11.78
C VAL A 534 -11.32 15.01 -12.90
N MET A 535 -10.06 15.26 -12.53
CA MET A 535 -8.91 15.13 -13.42
C MET A 535 -8.20 13.80 -13.15
N HIS A 536 -8.31 12.87 -14.10
CA HIS A 536 -7.81 11.51 -13.93
C HIS A 536 -6.46 11.32 -14.64
N PHE A 537 -5.36 11.40 -13.89
CA PHE A 537 -4.02 11.01 -14.34
C PHE A 537 -3.72 9.58 -13.88
N ALA A 538 -3.24 8.73 -14.81
CA ALA A 538 -2.79 7.38 -14.45
C ALA A 538 -1.41 7.44 -13.77
N ALA A 539 -1.16 6.51 -12.84
CA ALA A 539 0.06 6.51 -12.04
C ALA A 539 1.26 5.81 -12.70
N VAL A 540 1.04 5.15 -13.84
CA VAL A 540 2.06 4.43 -14.61
C VAL A 540 2.02 4.85 -16.08
N ALA A 541 3.18 5.04 -16.70
CA ALA A 541 3.30 5.62 -18.05
C ALA A 541 4.50 5.11 -18.87
N TYR A 542 5.25 4.11 -18.40
CA TYR A 542 6.47 3.64 -19.06
C TYR A 542 6.17 2.46 -19.99
N VAL A 543 6.22 2.69 -21.31
CA VAL A 543 6.02 1.65 -22.33
C VAL A 543 6.90 0.43 -22.06
N GLY A 544 8.15 0.68 -21.66
CA GLY A 544 9.10 -0.38 -21.39
C GLY A 544 8.80 -1.27 -20.21
N GLU A 545 8.32 -0.69 -19.11
CA GLU A 545 7.86 -1.45 -17.95
C GLU A 545 6.58 -2.21 -18.31
N SER A 546 5.70 -1.60 -19.12
CA SER A 546 4.42 -2.22 -19.49
C SER A 546 4.56 -3.54 -20.26
N THR A 547 5.63 -3.71 -21.03
CA THR A 547 5.90 -4.97 -21.74
C THR A 547 6.43 -6.06 -20.80
N MET A 548 7.07 -5.68 -19.69
CA MET A 548 7.56 -6.61 -18.67
C MET A 548 6.46 -6.97 -17.65
N GLU A 549 5.63 -5.99 -17.27
CA GLU A 549 4.56 -6.14 -16.28
C GLU A 549 3.17 -5.73 -16.83
N PRO A 550 2.64 -6.41 -17.85
CA PRO A 550 1.41 -5.98 -18.54
C PRO A 550 0.18 -5.92 -17.61
N LEU A 551 0.03 -6.88 -16.70
CA LEU A 551 -1.13 -6.94 -15.78
C LEU A 551 -1.20 -5.72 -14.85
N ARG A 552 -0.04 -5.20 -14.43
CA ARG A 552 0.04 -4.01 -13.59
C ARG A 552 -0.51 -2.78 -14.30
N TYR A 553 -0.27 -2.66 -15.60
CA TYR A 553 -0.77 -1.56 -16.43
C TYR A 553 -2.28 -1.67 -16.66
N TYR A 554 -2.79 -2.85 -16.98
CA TYR A 554 -4.25 -3.06 -17.12
C TYR A 554 -4.99 -2.78 -15.80
N HIS A 555 -4.43 -3.21 -14.66
CA HIS A 555 -5.03 -2.91 -13.36
C HIS A 555 -4.98 -1.41 -13.04
N ASN A 556 -3.80 -0.76 -13.14
CA ASN A 556 -3.63 0.62 -12.72
C ASN A 556 -4.35 1.63 -13.62
N ILE A 557 -4.51 1.32 -14.90
CA ILE A 557 -5.14 2.21 -15.87
C ILE A 557 -6.60 1.80 -16.02
N THR A 558 -6.86 0.63 -16.59
CA THR A 558 -8.22 0.23 -16.98
C THR A 558 -9.14 -0.01 -15.78
N SER A 559 -8.72 -0.81 -14.78
CA SER A 559 -9.57 -1.09 -13.61
C SER A 559 -9.79 0.12 -12.71
N ASN A 560 -8.77 0.97 -12.54
CA ASN A 560 -8.91 2.20 -11.75
C ASN A 560 -9.77 3.25 -12.45
N THR A 561 -9.68 3.40 -13.77
CA THR A 561 -10.60 4.28 -14.52
C THR A 561 -12.05 3.83 -14.31
N LEU A 562 -12.34 2.53 -14.41
CA LEU A 562 -13.68 2.00 -14.10
C LEU A 562 -14.12 2.34 -12.67
N THR A 563 -13.23 2.17 -11.69
CA THR A 563 -13.50 2.48 -10.27
C THR A 563 -13.85 3.95 -10.06
N VAL A 564 -13.13 4.86 -10.73
CA VAL A 564 -13.40 6.30 -10.67
C VAL A 564 -14.74 6.63 -11.31
N LEU A 565 -15.05 6.05 -12.48
CA LEU A 565 -16.33 6.27 -13.17
C LEU A 565 -17.52 5.79 -12.32
N GLU A 566 -17.41 4.62 -11.67
CA GLU A 566 -18.45 4.09 -10.78
C GLU A 566 -18.69 5.02 -9.58
N ALA A 567 -17.63 5.55 -8.97
CA ALA A 567 -17.73 6.50 -7.86
C ALA A 567 -18.33 7.85 -8.32
N MET A 568 -17.89 8.38 -9.46
CA MET A 568 -18.46 9.58 -10.07
C MET A 568 -19.97 9.44 -10.31
N ALA A 569 -20.39 8.30 -10.89
CA ALA A 569 -21.79 7.99 -11.13
C ALA A 569 -22.61 7.90 -9.85
N ALA A 570 -22.05 7.28 -8.79
CA ALA A 570 -22.72 7.13 -7.51
C ALA A 570 -22.92 8.46 -6.76
N HIS A 571 -22.06 9.45 -7.03
CA HIS A 571 -22.03 10.73 -6.34
C HIS A 571 -22.41 11.94 -7.23
N ASN A 572 -22.95 11.69 -8.43
CA ASN A 572 -23.39 12.70 -9.39
C ASN A 572 -22.30 13.71 -9.82
N VAL A 573 -21.04 13.27 -9.87
CA VAL A 573 -19.94 14.08 -10.39
C VAL A 573 -19.88 13.88 -11.91
N ASN A 574 -20.25 14.90 -12.68
CA ASN A 574 -20.53 14.74 -14.10
C ASN A 574 -19.42 15.24 -15.03
N THR A 575 -18.30 15.77 -14.52
CA THR A 575 -17.21 16.31 -15.34
C THR A 575 -15.94 15.48 -15.19
N LEU A 576 -15.43 14.93 -16.29
CA LEU A 576 -14.20 14.14 -16.33
C LEU A 576 -13.20 14.72 -17.35
N ILE A 577 -12.01 15.07 -16.88
CA ILE A 577 -10.85 15.35 -17.73
C ILE A 577 -9.91 14.14 -17.63
N TYR A 578 -9.81 13.38 -18.72
CA TYR A 578 -9.03 12.16 -18.78
C TYR A 578 -7.70 12.38 -19.51
N SER A 579 -6.61 12.09 -18.80
CA SER A 579 -5.25 12.21 -19.33
C SER A 579 -4.85 10.91 -20.03
N SER A 580 -4.90 10.89 -21.36
CA SER A 580 -4.58 9.73 -22.21
C SER A 580 -3.21 9.87 -22.90
N THR A 581 -2.93 9.15 -23.99
CA THR A 581 -1.60 9.13 -24.61
C THR A 581 -1.66 8.87 -26.10
N CYS A 582 -0.70 9.42 -26.85
CA CYS A 582 -0.48 9.10 -28.26
C CYS A 582 -0.13 7.63 -28.49
N ALA A 583 0.34 6.88 -27.48
CA ALA A 583 0.62 5.45 -27.61
C ALA A 583 -0.63 4.60 -27.93
N THR A 584 -1.83 5.18 -27.82
CA THR A 584 -3.08 4.56 -28.28
C THR A 584 -3.16 4.41 -29.80
N TYR A 585 -2.41 5.22 -30.56
CA TYR A 585 -2.45 5.22 -32.03
C TYR A 585 -1.70 4.05 -32.66
N GLY A 586 -0.60 3.58 -32.05
CA GLY A 586 0.23 2.54 -32.67
C GLY A 586 1.20 3.12 -33.70
N GLU A 587 1.28 2.46 -34.85
CA GLU A 587 2.02 2.87 -36.05
C GLU A 587 1.02 3.45 -37.07
N PRO A 588 0.85 4.78 -37.13
CA PRO A 588 -0.07 5.38 -38.09
C PRO A 588 0.58 5.52 -39.47
N ASP A 589 -0.22 5.37 -40.52
CA ASP A 589 0.26 5.47 -41.91
C ASP A 589 0.54 6.92 -42.35
N THR A 590 -0.05 7.90 -41.66
CA THR A 590 0.01 9.32 -42.02
C THR A 590 0.38 10.18 -40.83
N MET A 591 1.22 11.19 -41.08
CA MET A 591 1.63 12.21 -40.12
C MET A 591 1.34 13.62 -40.68
N PRO A 592 1.05 14.63 -39.84
CA PRO A 592 0.83 14.55 -38.40
C PRO A 592 -0.43 13.76 -38.01
N ILE A 593 -0.50 13.30 -36.76
CA ILE A 593 -1.65 12.53 -36.25
C ILE A 593 -2.79 13.48 -35.87
N VAL A 594 -3.96 13.25 -36.48
CA VAL A 594 -5.24 13.88 -36.12
C VAL A 594 -6.09 12.97 -35.23
N GLU A 595 -7.14 13.51 -34.58
CA GLU A 595 -7.96 12.74 -33.63
C GLU A 595 -8.71 11.57 -34.24
N THR A 596 -9.02 11.63 -35.55
CA THR A 596 -9.70 10.59 -36.32
C THR A 596 -8.78 9.47 -36.81
N THR A 597 -7.46 9.60 -36.59
CA THR A 597 -6.49 8.57 -36.95
C THR A 597 -6.81 7.26 -36.23
N THR A 598 -6.72 6.13 -36.93
CA THR A 598 -7.01 4.80 -36.38
C THR A 598 -6.13 4.49 -35.17
N GLN A 599 -6.73 3.96 -34.10
CA GLN A 599 -6.02 3.57 -32.88
C GLN A 599 -5.67 2.07 -32.85
N ASN A 600 -4.41 1.74 -33.13
CA ASN A 600 -3.87 0.37 -33.16
C ASN A 600 -2.68 0.17 -32.20
N PRO A 601 -2.88 0.24 -30.88
CA PRO A 601 -1.78 0.24 -29.92
C PRO A 601 -0.99 -1.09 -29.93
N ILE A 602 0.34 -1.01 -30.03
CA ILE A 602 1.21 -2.20 -30.13
C ILE A 602 1.81 -2.65 -28.80
N ASN A 603 1.65 -1.86 -27.73
CA ASN A 603 2.17 -2.18 -26.39
C ASN A 603 1.06 -2.18 -25.31
N PRO A 604 1.26 -2.86 -24.16
CA PRO A 604 0.26 -2.95 -23.09
C PRO A 604 -0.17 -1.59 -22.52
N TYR A 605 0.73 -0.62 -22.39
CA TYR A 605 0.39 0.73 -21.93
C TYR A 605 -0.64 1.43 -22.84
N GLY A 606 -0.37 1.46 -24.15
CA GLY A 606 -1.28 2.01 -25.16
C GLY A 606 -2.61 1.26 -25.21
N LYS A 607 -2.57 -0.08 -25.10
CA LYS A 607 -3.79 -0.92 -25.05
C LYS A 607 -4.65 -0.61 -23.83
N ALA A 608 -4.05 -0.51 -22.64
CA ALA A 608 -4.76 -0.20 -21.41
C ALA A 608 -5.39 1.20 -21.44
N LYS A 609 -4.69 2.19 -22.01
CA LYS A 609 -5.19 3.55 -22.22
C LYS A 609 -6.35 3.61 -23.22
N LYS A 610 -6.25 2.90 -24.34
CA LYS A 610 -7.34 2.78 -25.31
C LYS A 610 -8.58 2.13 -24.68
N MET A 611 -8.42 1.03 -23.95
CA MET A 611 -9.53 0.38 -23.23
C MET A 611 -10.21 1.33 -22.24
N ALA A 612 -9.43 2.16 -21.53
CA ALA A 612 -9.97 3.17 -20.63
C ALA A 612 -10.75 4.27 -21.40
N GLU A 613 -10.25 4.74 -22.55
CA GLU A 613 -11.01 5.64 -23.43
C GLU A 613 -12.33 5.00 -23.88
N ASP A 614 -12.30 3.75 -24.35
CA ASP A 614 -13.50 3.03 -24.81
C ASP A 614 -14.54 2.89 -23.68
N ILE A 615 -14.10 2.53 -22.47
CA ILE A 615 -14.98 2.46 -21.28
C ILE A 615 -15.60 3.82 -20.97
N ILE A 616 -14.81 4.90 -21.00
CA ILE A 616 -15.31 6.26 -20.76
C ILE A 616 -16.36 6.63 -21.82
N LEU A 617 -16.07 6.39 -23.09
CA LEU A 617 -16.98 6.71 -24.19
C LEU A 617 -18.28 5.91 -24.09
N ASP A 618 -18.22 4.62 -23.78
CA ASP A 618 -19.42 3.81 -23.62
C ASP A 618 -20.25 4.22 -22.40
N PHE A 619 -19.58 4.63 -21.31
CA PHE A 619 -20.25 5.21 -20.15
C PHE A 619 -21.02 6.50 -20.52
N THR A 620 -20.42 7.36 -21.35
CA THR A 620 -21.07 8.61 -21.80
C THR A 620 -22.28 8.40 -22.71
N LYS A 621 -22.28 7.34 -23.53
CA LYS A 621 -23.39 7.00 -24.45
C LYS A 621 -24.64 6.46 -23.73
N SER A 622 -24.54 6.12 -22.46
CA SER A 622 -25.68 5.60 -21.71
C SER A 622 -26.81 6.66 -21.63
N LYS A 623 -28.07 6.25 -21.85
CA LYS A 623 -29.25 7.16 -21.90
C LYS A 623 -29.48 7.99 -20.61
N LYS A 624 -28.72 7.75 -19.55
CA LYS A 624 -28.79 8.44 -18.25
C LYS A 624 -27.61 9.38 -18.00
N SER A 625 -26.59 9.39 -18.85
CA SER A 625 -25.35 10.14 -18.63
C SER A 625 -25.45 11.55 -19.23
N ASN A 626 -25.33 12.58 -18.38
CA ASN A 626 -25.11 13.98 -18.78
C ASN A 626 -23.64 14.39 -18.60
N MET A 627 -22.73 13.42 -18.75
CA MET A 627 -21.30 13.61 -18.48
C MET A 627 -20.66 14.61 -19.47
N ALA A 628 -19.89 15.55 -18.96
CA ALA A 628 -18.94 16.35 -19.71
C ALA A 628 -17.58 15.62 -19.68
N VAL A 629 -17.09 15.17 -20.84
CA VAL A 629 -15.83 14.40 -20.91
C VAL A 629 -14.86 15.07 -21.85
N MET A 630 -13.61 15.25 -21.40
CA MET A 630 -12.50 15.72 -22.21
C MET A 630 -11.35 14.71 -22.15
N ILE A 631 -11.00 14.11 -23.29
CA ILE A 631 -9.89 13.14 -23.42
C ILE A 631 -8.72 13.84 -24.10
N LEU A 632 -7.60 13.96 -23.40
CA LEU A 632 -6.39 14.60 -23.92
C LEU A 632 -5.33 13.53 -24.22
N ARG A 633 -5.04 13.30 -25.50
CA ARG A 633 -4.00 12.37 -25.96
C ARG A 633 -2.69 13.14 -26.14
N TYR A 634 -1.86 13.10 -25.11
CA TYR A 634 -0.60 13.85 -25.11
C TYR A 634 0.60 13.02 -25.59
N PHE A 635 1.65 13.73 -26.01
CA PHE A 635 2.87 13.18 -26.58
C PHE A 635 4.01 13.15 -25.56
N ASN A 636 5.29 13.25 -25.95
CA ASN A 636 6.39 12.99 -25.02
C ASN A 636 6.61 14.19 -24.09
N VAL A 637 6.24 14.04 -22.82
CA VAL A 637 6.27 15.15 -21.86
C VAL A 637 7.67 15.37 -21.30
N ILE A 638 8.15 16.60 -21.38
CA ILE A 638 9.44 17.07 -20.86
C ILE A 638 9.26 18.33 -20.01
N GLY A 639 10.35 18.92 -19.52
CA GLY A 639 10.31 20.18 -18.79
C GLY A 639 10.20 20.04 -17.28
N SER A 640 9.96 21.16 -16.62
CA SER A 640 9.82 21.30 -15.17
C SER A 640 9.10 22.61 -14.86
N ASP A 641 8.66 22.84 -13.63
CA ASP A 641 8.07 24.10 -13.20
C ASP A 641 9.06 25.27 -13.39
N PRO A 642 8.67 26.39 -14.03
CA PRO A 642 9.55 27.54 -14.27
C PRO A 642 10.13 28.17 -13.01
N GLU A 643 9.40 28.09 -11.88
CA GLU A 643 9.85 28.56 -10.57
C GLU A 643 10.77 27.55 -9.86
N GLY A 644 11.00 26.37 -10.46
CA GLY A 644 11.90 25.35 -9.94
C GLY A 644 11.33 24.54 -8.77
N ARG A 645 10.01 24.55 -8.54
CA ARG A 645 9.37 23.82 -7.43
C ARG A 645 9.16 22.34 -7.74
N LEU A 646 8.83 22.03 -8.99
CA LEU A 646 8.50 20.67 -9.46
C LEU A 646 9.33 20.31 -10.69
N GLY A 647 9.72 19.05 -10.78
CA GLY A 647 10.38 18.44 -11.93
C GLY A 647 10.27 16.91 -11.93
N GLU A 648 10.84 16.28 -12.94
CA GLU A 648 10.77 14.83 -13.11
C GLU A 648 11.87 14.14 -12.29
N ALA A 649 11.48 13.36 -11.28
CA ALA A 649 12.41 12.54 -10.48
C ALA A 649 11.94 11.08 -10.46
N PRO A 650 12.32 10.26 -11.46
CA PRO A 650 11.94 8.86 -11.49
C PRO A 650 12.65 8.08 -10.38
N ARG A 651 12.00 7.01 -9.90
CA ARG A 651 12.60 6.10 -8.91
C ARG A 651 13.89 5.49 -9.46
N PRO A 652 14.90 5.19 -8.61
CA PRO A 652 16.18 4.65 -9.07
C PRO A 652 16.05 3.43 -9.98
N GLU A 653 15.12 2.51 -9.68
CA GLU A 653 14.89 1.28 -10.43
C GLU A 653 14.26 1.53 -11.82
N LEU A 654 13.62 2.68 -12.00
CA LEU A 654 12.98 3.09 -13.25
C LEU A 654 13.88 3.95 -14.12
N ARG A 655 15.07 4.34 -13.67
CA ARG A 655 15.98 5.22 -14.43
C ARG A 655 16.44 4.61 -15.75
N GLU A 656 16.66 3.29 -15.79
CA GLU A 656 17.01 2.58 -17.04
C GLU A 656 15.84 2.45 -18.03
N HIS A 657 14.61 2.62 -17.56
CA HIS A 657 13.38 2.56 -18.36
C HIS A 657 12.65 3.92 -18.45
N GLY A 658 13.29 4.97 -17.92
CA GLY A 658 12.74 6.30 -17.76
C GLY A 658 12.61 7.04 -19.08
N ARG A 659 12.10 8.27 -19.01
CA ARG A 659 12.06 9.14 -20.19
C ARG A 659 13.47 9.52 -20.63
N ILE A 660 13.61 9.77 -21.93
CA ILE A 660 14.91 10.13 -22.54
C ILE A 660 15.54 11.38 -21.91
N SER A 661 14.73 12.35 -21.46
CA SER A 661 15.17 13.52 -20.68
C SER A 661 15.94 13.11 -19.42
N GLY A 662 15.34 12.26 -18.59
CA GLY A 662 15.95 11.79 -17.34
C GLY A 662 17.24 11.01 -17.58
N ALA A 663 17.24 10.07 -18.53
CA ALA A 663 18.45 9.33 -18.89
C ALA A 663 19.57 10.24 -19.43
N CYS A 664 19.21 11.29 -20.17
CA CYS A 664 20.18 12.28 -20.65
C CYS A 664 20.79 13.06 -19.48
N PHE A 665 19.99 13.50 -18.52
CA PHE A 665 20.47 14.21 -17.34
C PHE A 665 21.30 13.32 -16.40
N ASP A 666 20.93 12.05 -16.23
CA ASP A 666 21.72 11.10 -15.46
C ASP A 666 23.11 10.86 -16.11
N ALA A 667 23.17 10.78 -17.45
CA ALA A 667 24.43 10.69 -18.17
C ALA A 667 25.26 11.99 -18.05
N ALA A 668 24.60 13.15 -18.10
CA ALA A 668 25.26 14.45 -17.90
C ALA A 668 25.82 14.63 -16.48
N LEU A 669 25.15 14.04 -15.47
CA LEU A 669 25.61 14.03 -14.07
C LEU A 669 26.67 12.94 -13.80
N GLY A 670 26.97 12.06 -14.76
CA GLY A 670 27.88 10.93 -14.56
C GLY A 670 27.30 9.80 -13.71
N ILE A 671 25.98 9.77 -13.48
CA ILE A 671 25.28 8.71 -12.75
C ILE A 671 25.29 7.42 -13.58
N ILE A 672 25.14 7.54 -14.89
CA ILE A 672 25.31 6.45 -15.86
C ILE A 672 26.46 6.77 -16.81
N SER A 673 27.14 5.73 -17.31
CA SER A 673 28.34 5.87 -18.15
C SER A 673 28.09 6.50 -19.54
N GLY A 674 26.83 6.64 -19.94
CA GLY A 674 26.42 7.19 -21.23
C GLY A 674 24.94 6.92 -21.52
N LEU A 675 24.39 7.65 -22.49
CA LEU A 675 23.01 7.50 -22.95
C LEU A 675 22.92 6.36 -23.98
N LYS A 676 22.01 5.42 -23.77
CA LYS A 676 21.72 4.32 -24.70
C LYS A 676 20.51 4.65 -25.56
N ILE A 677 20.72 4.85 -26.86
CA ILE A 677 19.66 5.08 -27.85
C ILE A 677 19.37 3.77 -28.57
N ARG A 678 18.10 3.36 -28.65
CA ARG A 678 17.71 2.10 -29.30
C ARG A 678 17.11 2.36 -30.67
N GLY A 679 17.68 1.71 -31.68
CA GLY A 679 17.32 1.86 -33.08
C GLY A 679 17.98 3.08 -33.72
N SER A 680 18.72 2.83 -34.79
CA SER A 680 19.42 3.83 -35.61
C SER A 680 19.20 3.61 -37.11
N ASP A 681 18.23 2.78 -37.44
CA ASP A 681 17.95 2.23 -38.76
C ASP A 681 16.47 2.42 -39.15
N TYR A 682 15.72 3.27 -38.43
CA TYR A 682 14.34 3.62 -38.79
C TYR A 682 14.30 4.40 -40.12
N PRO A 683 13.23 4.29 -40.91
CA PRO A 683 13.04 5.05 -42.15
C PRO A 683 12.70 6.53 -41.85
N THR A 684 13.65 7.22 -41.23
CA THR A 684 13.55 8.60 -40.74
C THR A 684 14.78 9.37 -41.20
N THR A 685 14.75 10.71 -41.11
CA THR A 685 15.79 11.59 -41.64
C THR A 685 17.21 11.27 -41.15
N ASP A 686 17.36 10.79 -39.92
CA ASP A 686 18.66 10.46 -39.32
C ASP A 686 18.77 9.05 -38.76
N GLY A 687 17.81 8.18 -39.08
CA GLY A 687 17.73 6.79 -38.62
C GLY A 687 17.15 6.62 -37.22
N THR A 688 16.91 7.70 -36.46
CA THR A 688 16.31 7.63 -35.12
C THR A 688 14.86 8.07 -35.09
N CYS A 689 14.12 7.58 -34.10
CA CYS A 689 12.71 7.89 -33.92
C CYS A 689 12.41 9.40 -33.93
N ILE A 690 11.33 9.79 -34.60
CA ILE A 690 10.79 11.16 -34.57
C ILE A 690 9.63 11.22 -33.58
N ARG A 691 9.64 12.24 -32.71
CA ARG A 691 8.73 12.40 -31.58
C ARG A 691 8.34 13.87 -31.39
N ASP A 692 7.10 14.10 -30.98
CA ASP A 692 6.65 15.40 -30.46
C ASP A 692 6.97 15.49 -28.97
N TYR A 693 7.72 16.53 -28.56
CA TYR A 693 8.12 16.78 -27.18
C TYR A 693 7.41 18.02 -26.65
N ILE A 694 6.47 17.83 -25.71
CA ILE A 694 5.67 18.90 -25.12
C ILE A 694 6.14 19.22 -23.70
N ASP A 695 6.23 20.51 -23.36
CA ASP A 695 6.52 20.93 -21.99
C ASP A 695 5.35 20.60 -21.06
N VAL A 696 5.67 20.12 -19.86
CA VAL A 696 4.68 19.77 -18.83
C VAL A 696 3.76 20.94 -18.46
N THR A 697 4.28 22.18 -18.52
CA THR A 697 3.51 23.40 -18.22
C THR A 697 2.44 23.64 -19.28
N ASP A 698 2.78 23.48 -20.56
CA ASP A 698 1.84 23.57 -21.68
C ASP A 698 0.78 22.47 -21.61
N LEU A 699 1.21 21.23 -21.34
CA LEU A 699 0.30 20.11 -21.20
C LEU A 699 -0.73 20.33 -20.09
N VAL A 700 -0.30 20.84 -18.93
CA VAL A 700 -1.21 21.15 -17.82
C VAL A 700 -2.14 22.30 -18.17
N ASP A 701 -1.67 23.34 -18.86
CA ASP A 701 -2.54 24.41 -19.34
C ASP A 701 -3.65 23.86 -20.25
N ALA A 702 -3.33 22.90 -21.13
CA ALA A 702 -4.33 22.23 -21.96
C ALA A 702 -5.42 21.53 -21.14
N HIS A 703 -5.05 20.85 -20.03
CA HIS A 703 -6.01 20.19 -19.15
C HIS A 703 -6.94 21.19 -18.45
N VAL A 704 -6.42 22.34 -18.03
CA VAL A 704 -7.23 23.40 -17.41
C VAL A 704 -8.15 24.05 -18.44
N LYS A 705 -7.66 24.34 -19.66
CA LYS A 705 -8.53 24.84 -20.76
C LYS A 705 -9.64 23.86 -21.11
N ALA A 706 -9.34 22.56 -21.11
CA ALA A 706 -10.34 21.54 -21.32
C ALA A 706 -11.38 21.50 -20.18
N LEU A 707 -10.96 21.68 -18.93
CA LEU A 707 -11.87 21.82 -17.78
C LEU A 707 -12.79 23.04 -17.94
N ASP A 708 -12.23 24.21 -18.26
CA ASP A 708 -12.99 25.46 -18.43
C ASP A 708 -14.04 25.39 -19.55
N LYS A 709 -13.79 24.54 -20.56
CA LYS A 709 -14.65 24.35 -21.74
C LYS A 709 -15.52 23.09 -21.66
N ALA A 710 -15.46 22.34 -20.55
CA ALA A 710 -16.27 21.15 -20.35
C ALA A 710 -17.76 21.51 -20.33
N GLN A 711 -18.55 20.84 -21.18
CA GLN A 711 -19.99 21.06 -21.28
C GLN A 711 -20.74 19.74 -21.05
N PRO A 712 -21.82 19.74 -20.25
CA PRO A 712 -22.61 18.54 -20.00
C PRO A 712 -23.10 17.89 -21.29
N GLY A 713 -22.97 16.57 -21.37
CA GLY A 713 -23.36 15.76 -22.53
C GLY A 713 -22.42 15.88 -23.74
N LYS A 714 -21.32 16.64 -23.66
CA LYS A 714 -20.32 16.73 -24.73
C LYS A 714 -19.07 15.93 -24.40
N VAL A 715 -18.54 15.28 -25.44
CA VAL A 715 -17.25 14.59 -25.42
C VAL A 715 -16.28 15.33 -26.33
N GLY A 716 -15.22 15.89 -25.77
CA GLY A 716 -14.08 16.42 -26.50
C GLY A 716 -12.92 15.43 -26.49
N ILE A 717 -12.29 15.23 -27.64
CA ILE A 717 -11.05 14.44 -27.77
C ILE A 717 -10.05 15.34 -28.48
N TYR A 718 -8.85 15.47 -27.92
CA TYR A 718 -7.83 16.40 -28.39
C TYR A 718 -6.44 15.78 -28.36
N ASN A 719 -5.71 15.91 -29.46
CA ASN A 719 -4.27 15.66 -29.49
C ASN A 719 -3.54 16.87 -28.90
N VAL A 720 -2.61 16.61 -27.98
CA VAL A 720 -1.91 17.66 -27.24
C VAL A 720 -0.41 17.51 -27.43
N GLY A 721 0.15 18.34 -28.32
CA GLY A 721 1.56 18.40 -28.64
C GLY A 721 1.92 19.73 -29.29
N THR A 722 3.17 19.86 -29.73
CA THR A 722 3.70 21.09 -30.33
C THR A 722 3.39 21.19 -31.83
N GLY A 723 3.03 20.08 -32.47
CA GLY A 723 2.91 20.01 -33.92
C GLY A 723 4.23 19.80 -34.66
N GLN A 724 5.35 19.72 -33.94
CA GLN A 724 6.68 19.58 -34.50
C GLN A 724 7.30 18.23 -34.11
N GLY A 725 7.53 17.37 -35.11
CA GLY A 725 8.34 16.17 -34.94
C GLY A 725 9.82 16.51 -34.81
N ARG A 726 10.50 15.96 -33.80
CA ARG A 726 11.95 16.05 -33.60
C ARG A 726 12.55 14.67 -33.49
N SER A 727 13.69 14.45 -34.14
CA SER A 727 14.40 13.18 -34.00
C SER A 727 15.00 13.02 -32.60
N VAL A 728 15.27 11.77 -32.21
CA VAL A 728 15.98 11.48 -30.95
C VAL A 728 17.41 12.03 -30.98
N LYS A 729 18.09 12.11 -32.14
CA LYS A 729 19.40 12.76 -32.20
C LYS A 729 19.30 14.28 -32.00
N GLU A 730 18.33 14.95 -32.62
CA GLU A 730 18.07 16.38 -32.38
C GLU A 730 17.84 16.65 -30.88
N PHE A 731 17.06 15.78 -30.22
CA PHE A 731 16.82 15.86 -28.79
C PHE A 731 18.12 15.74 -27.97
N VAL A 732 18.98 14.79 -28.32
CA VAL A 732 20.25 14.56 -27.61
C VAL A 732 21.21 15.72 -27.81
N GLU A 733 21.29 16.30 -29.00
CA GLU A 733 22.11 17.50 -29.23
C GLU A 733 21.56 18.73 -28.48
N ALA A 734 20.24 18.91 -28.45
CA ALA A 734 19.61 19.94 -27.62
C ALA A 734 19.92 19.72 -26.12
N CYS A 735 19.91 18.47 -25.65
CA CYS A 735 20.25 18.12 -24.28
C CYS A 735 21.73 18.36 -23.95
N LYS A 736 22.67 18.01 -24.85
CA LYS A 736 24.10 18.35 -24.69
C LYS A 736 24.31 19.86 -24.59
N LYS A 737 23.64 20.63 -25.44
CA LYS A 737 23.70 22.11 -25.42
C LYS A 737 23.11 22.68 -24.12
N ALA A 738 21.96 22.17 -23.69
CA ALA A 738 21.30 22.61 -22.46
C ALA A 738 22.10 22.26 -21.19
N THR A 739 22.77 21.11 -21.19
CA THR A 739 23.55 20.63 -20.03
C THR A 739 24.95 21.21 -19.97
N GLY A 740 25.56 21.48 -21.12
CA GLY A 740 26.99 21.79 -21.27
C GLY A 740 27.91 20.58 -21.05
N ALA A 741 27.35 19.37 -20.93
CA ALA A 741 28.10 18.15 -20.63
C ALA A 741 28.43 17.35 -21.91
N SER A 742 29.59 16.69 -21.90
CA SER A 742 29.95 15.73 -22.96
C SER A 742 29.29 14.39 -22.69
N ILE A 743 28.11 14.17 -23.29
CA ILE A 743 27.31 12.96 -23.09
C ILE A 743 27.74 11.92 -24.13
N LYS A 744 28.32 10.80 -23.67
CA LYS A 744 28.61 9.63 -24.51
C LYS A 744 27.31 8.96 -24.93
N VAL A 745 27.15 8.67 -26.21
CA VAL A 745 25.96 8.02 -26.77
C VAL A 745 26.34 6.65 -27.32
N GLU A 746 25.58 5.63 -26.95
CA GLU A 746 25.70 4.27 -27.47
C GLU A 746 24.42 3.91 -28.25
N TYR A 747 24.56 3.48 -29.50
CA TYR A 747 23.43 3.05 -30.33
C TYR A 747 23.27 1.53 -30.23
N LEU A 748 22.08 1.09 -29.86
CA LEU A 748 21.71 -0.31 -29.69
C LEU A 748 20.65 -0.72 -30.72
N ALA A 749 20.43 -2.03 -30.87
CA ALA A 749 19.35 -2.57 -31.69
C ALA A 749 17.97 -2.05 -31.25
N ARG A 750 17.01 -2.05 -32.19
CA ARG A 750 15.63 -1.60 -31.96
C ARG A 750 15.01 -2.30 -30.76
N ARG A 751 14.19 -1.54 -30.02
CA ARG A 751 13.34 -2.10 -28.97
C ARG A 751 12.04 -2.59 -29.61
N PRO A 752 11.54 -3.79 -29.26
CA PRO A 752 10.19 -4.20 -29.62
C PRO A 752 9.15 -3.19 -29.10
N GLY A 753 8.30 -2.67 -29.99
CA GLY A 753 7.21 -1.76 -29.63
C GLY A 753 7.48 -0.26 -29.78
N ASP A 754 8.64 0.15 -30.33
CA ASP A 754 8.96 1.55 -30.65
C ASP A 754 8.60 1.90 -32.10
N TYR A 755 7.91 3.03 -32.27
CA TYR A 755 7.44 3.53 -33.56
C TYR A 755 8.50 4.37 -34.29
N ALA A 756 8.49 4.43 -35.63
CA ALA A 756 9.41 5.29 -36.38
C ALA A 756 9.12 6.78 -36.15
N GLU A 757 7.88 7.22 -36.37
CA GLU A 757 7.49 8.63 -36.31
C GLU A 757 6.11 8.78 -35.65
N VAL A 758 5.99 9.69 -34.67
CA VAL A 758 4.74 9.98 -33.95
C VAL A 758 4.75 11.44 -33.49
N TYR A 759 3.99 12.31 -34.15
CA TYR A 759 3.77 13.71 -33.73
C TYR A 759 2.35 14.21 -34.01
N SER A 760 1.93 15.23 -33.26
CA SER A 760 0.54 15.68 -33.22
C SER A 760 0.19 16.68 -34.33
N ASP A 761 -1.09 16.76 -34.69
CA ASP A 761 -1.69 17.98 -35.28
C ASP A 761 -2.47 18.71 -34.17
N PRO A 762 -2.02 19.88 -33.69
CA PRO A 762 -2.71 20.63 -32.63
C PRO A 762 -3.85 21.53 -33.14
N SER A 763 -4.21 21.48 -34.43
CA SER A 763 -5.19 22.40 -35.03
C SER A 763 -6.58 22.29 -34.41
N LYS A 764 -7.00 21.09 -33.98
CA LYS A 764 -8.32 20.91 -33.36
C LYS A 764 -8.40 21.56 -31.98
N ILE A 765 -7.41 21.30 -31.11
CA ILE A 765 -7.37 21.88 -29.77
C ILE A 765 -7.23 23.41 -29.82
N HIS A 766 -6.51 23.94 -30.81
CA HIS A 766 -6.47 25.37 -31.06
C HIS A 766 -7.85 25.94 -31.40
N ARG A 767 -8.55 25.35 -32.38
CA ARG A 767 -9.87 25.84 -32.83
C ARG A 767 -10.95 25.75 -31.73
N GLU A 768 -10.96 24.68 -30.94
CA GLU A 768 -12.05 24.43 -30.00
C GLU A 768 -11.77 24.97 -28.58
N LEU A 769 -10.52 24.91 -28.11
CA LEU A 769 -10.14 25.33 -26.76
C LEU A 769 -9.35 26.64 -26.71
N ASN A 770 -8.98 27.22 -27.87
CA ASN A 770 -8.09 28.37 -27.98
C ASN A 770 -6.76 28.16 -27.24
N TRP A 771 -6.16 26.98 -27.44
CA TRP A 771 -4.92 26.58 -26.79
C TRP A 771 -3.81 26.34 -27.83
N THR A 772 -2.61 26.81 -27.54
CA THR A 772 -1.39 26.56 -28.30
C THR A 772 -0.21 26.41 -27.33
N ALA A 773 0.71 25.49 -27.63
CA ALA A 773 1.93 25.31 -26.85
C ALA A 773 2.81 26.58 -26.90
N GLN A 774 3.28 27.04 -25.75
CA GLN A 774 4.12 28.23 -25.63
C GLN A 774 5.61 27.88 -25.59
N TYR A 775 5.96 26.75 -24.97
CA TYR A 775 7.34 26.26 -24.81
C TYR A 775 7.69 25.28 -25.93
N THR A 776 7.72 25.77 -27.17
CA THR A 776 8.04 24.97 -28.37
C THR A 776 9.54 24.83 -28.65
N ASP A 777 10.39 25.65 -28.02
CA ASP A 777 11.84 25.50 -28.09
C ASP A 777 12.33 24.38 -27.16
N LEU A 778 12.76 23.27 -27.77
CA LEU A 778 13.24 22.08 -27.06
C LEU A 778 14.43 22.38 -26.13
N GLY A 779 15.35 23.25 -26.54
CA GLY A 779 16.52 23.59 -25.76
C GLY A 779 16.18 24.37 -24.49
N GLN A 780 15.21 25.29 -24.57
CA GLN A 780 14.71 26.06 -23.43
C GLN A 780 14.07 25.15 -22.38
N SER A 781 13.15 24.27 -22.79
CA SER A 781 12.46 23.33 -21.89
C SER A 781 13.46 22.36 -21.22
N LEU A 782 14.46 21.89 -21.96
CA LEU A 782 15.53 21.04 -21.41
C LEU A 782 16.47 21.80 -20.47
N ALA A 783 16.81 23.05 -20.76
CA ALA A 783 17.65 23.87 -19.88
C ALA A 783 16.97 24.16 -18.54
N GLN A 784 15.65 24.41 -18.58
CA GLN A 784 14.83 24.58 -17.38
C GLN A 784 14.78 23.30 -16.54
N ALA A 785 14.49 22.15 -17.18
CA ALA A 785 14.50 20.85 -16.51
C ALA A 785 15.89 20.50 -15.93
N TRP A 786 16.96 20.84 -16.65
CA TRP A 786 18.32 20.65 -16.16
C TRP A 786 18.64 21.50 -14.93
N LYS A 787 18.17 22.75 -14.90
CA LYS A 787 18.30 23.62 -13.73
C LYS A 787 17.62 23.00 -12.51
N TRP A 788 16.42 22.46 -12.69
CA TRP A 788 15.71 21.75 -11.62
C TRP A 788 16.48 20.50 -11.16
N GLN A 789 16.94 19.66 -12.09
CA GLN A 789 17.67 18.42 -11.77
C GLN A 789 18.97 18.69 -11.00
N LYS A 790 19.71 19.75 -11.35
CA LYS A 790 20.91 20.17 -10.62
C LYS A 790 20.61 20.66 -9.21
N ALA A 791 19.50 21.37 -9.02
CA ALA A 791 19.07 21.82 -7.70
C ALA A 791 18.55 20.66 -6.83
N HIS A 792 18.08 19.58 -7.45
CA HIS A 792 17.45 18.43 -6.79
C HIS A 792 18.13 17.10 -7.16
N PRO A 793 19.43 16.90 -6.87
CA PRO A 793 20.18 15.70 -7.29
C PRO A 793 19.64 14.40 -6.69
N LYS A 794 18.90 14.47 -5.59
CA LYS A 794 18.20 13.34 -4.93
C LYS A 794 16.69 13.32 -5.21
N GLY A 795 16.21 14.10 -6.19
CA GLY A 795 14.79 14.34 -6.41
C GLY A 795 14.16 15.09 -5.23
N TYR A 796 12.97 14.66 -4.81
CA TYR A 796 12.19 15.28 -3.73
C TYR A 796 12.56 14.77 -2.32
N GLY A 797 13.85 14.52 -2.04
CA GLY A 797 14.32 14.01 -0.74
C GLY A 797 13.81 14.84 0.46
N SER A 798 13.55 14.16 1.59
CA SER A 798 12.75 14.63 2.75
C SER A 798 13.06 16.05 3.23
N ALA A 799 12.11 16.95 2.98
CA ALA A 799 11.93 18.20 3.72
C ALA A 799 11.10 17.97 4.98
#